data_AF-S5Z5C4-F1
#
_entry.id   AF-S5Z5C4-F1
#
_cell.length_a   1.000
_cell.length_b   1.000
_cell.length_c   1.000
_cell.angle_alpha   90.00
_cell.angle_beta   90.00
_cell.angle_gamma   90.00
#
_symmetry.space_group_name_H-M   'P 1'
#
loop_
_entity.id
_entity.type
_entity.pdbx_description
1 polymer ?
#
loop_
_entity_poly.entity_id
_entity_poly.type
_entity_poly.pdbx_seq_one_letter_code
_entity_poly.pdbx_strand_id
1 'polypeptide(L)'
;MSSPKSPPFLYREELPTVPPTHDHSSLAVYLALKGYPELGADNILNPATIGEYSRIVGQVCRQAHLEFLRLESASSEEKLAKRAWIYQLLIEIALNTAGLEADWAKIPEKERVKALSFIREEVSSLEKEERSKVAEPVSAKYIVDHILGDMKKVMSSNPKTKSMLAWMAEKIEKKIDPAFPASSFLFEAVRELQANAYYKMSKLGLCRFGNDYALGLRWLRHMGFVQVSTNPVLAAEAYKDDPSLWDRFKDYLKKHPELVENIEKDPDALAMAATLIALWPNMEVLRPAAYLLDFQDGMVSYQLNPNVADDVEGSLRDAMRIYQLSEDYFRRYDAYLLWGWPSHLERGRPNIVFKVAGSSEASIEITRRLESLGIGTNNTVTFTVSQEVQLILAKIEGRTEAVKRGVRLTKVYETNMGGRLEAHLREAKAAELILEALRRLEQPEQALAELAKRLGVPGAEPGKTWRAPTGWGYSVEASSLEEKAYLTASQAYIRTLASEALADFLLKAGTHGKTLEEVMAYLKRYEEAISLAGTLVAQRVWWIFFSDENYPKWISYLVKNYSINPTQAEQVLRGIDVLPASKRKPSDTYLTLARRNMTNTEFPNHQLNVHLEYAEKGLRLEDYDWSITRKHSPEVLETLLTIEDFRKAYELTPELAKTLKEVGIYGVEEMGTGGLKPNEWASFGSRTKTMKGFTEAYNAFREECIRKAREIL
;
A
#
# COMPACT_ATOMS: atom_id res chain seq x y z
N MET A 1 9.61 36.43 13.04
CA MET A 1 8.36 35.97 13.69
C MET A 1 8.62 34.58 14.19
N SER A 2 8.58 34.39 15.51
CA SER A 2 8.80 33.11 16.18
C SER A 2 7.85 32.05 15.61
N SER A 3 8.39 30.88 15.26
CA SER A 3 7.58 29.71 14.94
C SER A 3 6.55 29.52 16.05
N PRO A 4 5.24 29.41 15.75
CA PRO A 4 4.27 29.07 16.77
C PRO A 4 4.71 27.73 17.38
N LYS A 5 4.74 27.68 18.72
CA LYS A 5 4.88 26.43 19.47
C LYS A 5 3.86 25.43 18.90
N SER A 6 4.30 24.20 18.67
CA SER A 6 3.44 23.11 18.20
C SER A 6 2.13 23.09 18.99
N PRO A 7 0.96 22.98 18.33
CA PRO A 7 -0.30 22.96 19.07
C PRO A 7 -0.36 21.77 20.04
N PRO A 8 -1.14 21.88 21.13
CA PRO A 8 -1.16 20.93 22.26
C PRO A 8 -1.60 19.49 21.91
N PHE A 9 -1.96 19.21 20.66
CA PHE A 9 -2.50 17.93 20.20
C PHE A 9 -1.45 16.83 19.93
N LEU A 10 -0.16 17.15 20.00
CA LEU A 10 0.92 16.22 19.64
C LEU A 10 1.53 15.46 20.82
N TYR A 11 1.22 15.85 22.07
CA TYR A 11 1.82 15.20 23.22
C TYR A 11 0.93 14.07 23.75
N ARG A 12 1.24 12.86 23.29
CA ARG A 12 0.75 11.62 23.90
C ARG A 12 1.41 11.46 25.27
N GLU A 13 0.60 11.34 26.32
CA GLU A 13 1.14 11.01 27.65
C GLU A 13 1.69 9.58 27.66
N GLU A 14 2.67 9.30 28.52
CA GLU A 14 3.13 7.93 28.73
C GLU A 14 2.04 7.15 29.47
N LEU A 15 1.64 6.01 28.90
CA LEU A 15 0.65 5.13 29.51
C LEU A 15 1.32 4.21 30.55
N PRO A 16 0.67 3.91 31.69
CA PRO A 16 1.19 2.94 32.65
C PRO A 16 1.34 1.54 32.03
N THR A 17 1.97 0.62 32.75
CA THR A 17 2.12 -0.76 32.23
C THR A 17 0.80 -1.53 32.18
N VAL A 18 -0.14 -1.18 33.06
CA VAL A 18 -1.45 -1.82 33.18
C VAL A 18 -2.54 -0.76 33.07
N PRO A 19 -3.62 -1.00 32.30
CA PRO A 19 -4.76 -0.11 32.25
C PRO A 19 -5.33 0.18 33.66
N PRO A 20 -5.48 1.46 34.06
CA PRO A 20 -5.89 1.83 35.42
C PRO A 20 -7.42 1.84 35.61
N THR A 21 -8.16 1.13 34.77
CA THR A 21 -9.62 1.14 34.74
C THR A 21 -10.20 -0.28 34.84
N HIS A 22 -11.50 -0.37 35.13
CA HIS A 22 -12.18 -1.64 35.38
C HIS A 22 -13.25 -1.99 34.33
N ASP A 23 -13.50 -1.10 33.36
CA ASP A 23 -14.45 -1.32 32.28
C ASP A 23 -14.01 -0.63 30.98
N HIS A 24 -14.56 -1.10 29.85
CA HIS A 24 -14.22 -0.62 28.51
C HIS A 24 -14.56 0.86 28.29
N SER A 25 -15.68 1.33 28.84
CA SER A 25 -16.11 2.72 28.64
C SER A 25 -15.18 3.70 29.35
N SER A 26 -14.79 3.38 30.58
CA SER A 26 -13.80 4.14 31.35
C SER A 26 -12.42 4.09 30.70
N LEU A 27 -12.03 2.94 30.14
CA LEU A 27 -10.75 2.81 29.43
C LEU A 27 -10.70 3.70 28.17
N ALA A 28 -11.76 3.71 27.37
CA ALA A 28 -11.81 4.50 26.14
C ALA A 28 -11.70 6.02 26.42
N VAL A 29 -12.46 6.51 27.41
CA VAL A 29 -12.40 7.92 27.83
C VAL A 29 -11.04 8.26 28.45
N TYR A 30 -10.49 7.40 29.31
CA TYR A 30 -9.15 7.57 29.87
C TYR A 30 -8.09 7.71 28.78
N LEU A 31 -8.08 6.81 27.80
CA LEU A 31 -7.13 6.83 26.69
C LEU A 31 -7.24 8.11 25.85
N ALA A 32 -8.46 8.55 25.54
CA ALA A 32 -8.68 9.81 24.83
C ALA A 32 -8.11 11.00 25.62
N LEU A 33 -8.34 11.08 26.93
CA LEU A 33 -7.80 12.14 27.79
C LEU A 33 -6.27 12.11 27.93
N LYS A 34 -5.61 11.04 27.48
CA LYS A 34 -4.15 10.87 27.40
C LYS A 34 -3.57 11.08 26.00
N GLY A 35 -4.40 11.47 25.04
CA GLY A 35 -4.00 11.68 23.65
C GLY A 35 -4.04 10.42 22.77
N TYR A 36 -4.78 9.39 23.16
CA TYR A 36 -4.99 8.16 22.39
C TYR A 36 -6.46 7.88 22.04
N PRO A 37 -7.19 8.84 21.44
CA PRO A 37 -8.60 8.63 21.11
C PRO A 37 -8.83 7.47 20.13
N GLU A 38 -7.93 7.24 19.16
CA GLU A 38 -8.10 6.13 18.21
C GLU A 38 -7.98 4.76 18.88
N LEU A 39 -7.02 4.60 19.81
CA LEU A 39 -6.84 3.38 20.60
C LEU A 39 -8.05 3.13 21.51
N GLY A 40 -8.58 4.21 22.12
CA GLY A 40 -9.81 4.14 22.90
C GLY A 40 -11.01 3.67 22.07
N ALA A 41 -11.17 4.19 20.86
CA ALA A 41 -12.23 3.77 19.94
C ALA A 41 -12.06 2.33 19.46
N ASP A 42 -10.83 1.92 19.14
CA ASP A 42 -10.52 0.60 18.60
C ASP A 42 -10.66 -0.52 19.65
N ASN A 43 -10.40 -0.25 20.94
CA ASN A 43 -10.60 -1.23 22.02
C ASN A 43 -12.06 -1.73 22.11
N ILE A 44 -13.04 -0.89 21.76
CA ILE A 44 -14.48 -1.19 21.87
C ILE A 44 -14.92 -2.20 20.79
N LEU A 45 -14.11 -2.44 19.75
CA LEU A 45 -14.36 -3.50 18.75
C LEU A 45 -14.18 -4.93 19.31
N ASN A 46 -14.17 -5.09 20.64
CA ASN A 46 -13.99 -6.36 21.34
C ASN A 46 -15.04 -7.41 20.93
N PRO A 47 -14.63 -8.55 20.34
CA PRO A 47 -15.53 -9.65 19.97
C PRO A 47 -16.38 -10.19 21.13
N ALA A 48 -15.90 -10.07 22.38
CA ALA A 48 -16.59 -10.58 23.56
C ALA A 48 -17.82 -9.73 23.97
N THR A 49 -17.92 -8.48 23.49
CA THR A 49 -18.94 -7.52 23.96
C THR A 49 -19.87 -7.02 22.85
N ILE A 50 -19.83 -7.64 21.66
CA ILE A 50 -20.56 -7.18 20.47
C ILE A 50 -22.09 -7.10 20.65
N GLY A 51 -22.66 -7.93 21.53
CA GLY A 51 -24.09 -7.94 21.85
C GLY A 51 -24.53 -6.76 22.73
N GLU A 52 -23.59 -6.15 23.45
CA GLU A 52 -23.80 -5.00 24.35
C GLU A 52 -23.12 -3.74 23.81
N TYR A 53 -22.75 -3.71 22.52
CA TYR A 53 -21.95 -2.66 21.93
C TYR A 53 -22.60 -1.27 22.11
N SER A 54 -23.90 -1.12 21.83
CA SER A 54 -24.56 0.18 21.99
C SER A 54 -24.64 0.64 23.45
N ARG A 55 -24.68 -0.30 24.41
CA ARG A 55 -24.64 0.01 25.84
C ARG A 55 -23.29 0.56 26.26
N ILE A 56 -22.20 -0.06 25.81
CA ILE A 56 -20.83 0.43 26.07
C ILE A 56 -20.65 1.82 25.46
N VAL A 57 -21.09 2.01 24.20
CA VAL A 57 -21.04 3.33 23.55
C VAL A 57 -21.85 4.37 24.32
N GLY A 58 -23.06 4.05 24.78
CA GLY A 58 -23.85 4.96 25.61
C GLY A 58 -23.16 5.32 26.94
N GLN A 59 -22.44 4.37 27.55
CA GLN A 59 -21.61 4.64 28.74
C GLN A 59 -20.43 5.55 28.41
N VAL A 60 -19.78 5.37 27.25
CA VAL A 60 -18.73 6.28 26.76
C VAL A 60 -19.28 7.69 26.59
N CYS A 61 -20.42 7.85 25.90
CA CYS A 61 -21.08 9.16 25.74
C CYS A 61 -21.30 9.85 27.10
N ARG A 62 -21.90 9.14 28.07
CA ARG A 62 -22.12 9.67 29.42
C ARG A 62 -20.83 10.09 30.11
N GLN A 63 -19.79 9.24 30.08
CA GLN A 63 -18.53 9.53 30.75
C GLN A 63 -17.79 10.69 30.08
N ALA A 64 -17.73 10.70 28.74
CA ALA A 64 -17.17 11.77 27.95
C ALA A 64 -17.86 13.12 28.26
N HIS A 65 -19.19 13.14 28.36
CA HIS A 65 -19.95 14.32 28.74
C HIS A 65 -19.55 14.87 30.12
N LEU A 66 -19.45 13.99 31.12
CA LEU A 66 -19.06 14.40 32.47
C LEU A 66 -17.63 14.97 32.51
N GLU A 67 -16.69 14.36 31.79
CA GLU A 67 -15.33 14.88 31.66
C GLU A 67 -15.31 16.22 30.92
N PHE A 68 -16.10 16.36 29.86
CA PHE A 68 -16.23 17.61 29.11
C PHE A 68 -16.65 18.79 30.01
N LEU A 69 -17.59 18.55 30.92
CA LEU A 69 -18.04 19.53 31.92
C LEU A 69 -16.98 19.79 33.00
N ARG A 70 -16.27 18.76 33.47
CA ARG A 70 -15.18 18.91 34.47
C ARG A 70 -14.02 19.77 33.97
N LEU A 71 -13.77 19.76 32.67
CA LEU A 71 -12.74 20.60 32.04
C LEU A 71 -13.05 22.09 32.08
N GLU A 72 -14.22 22.51 32.59
CA GLU A 72 -14.55 23.93 32.72
C GLU A 72 -13.61 24.68 33.66
N SER A 73 -13.09 24.01 34.69
CA SER A 73 -12.09 24.59 35.61
C SER A 73 -10.65 24.45 35.14
N ALA A 74 -10.40 23.82 33.98
CA ALA A 74 -9.05 23.61 33.45
C ALA A 74 -8.50 24.87 32.80
N SER A 75 -7.18 24.90 32.57
CA SER A 75 -6.57 25.97 31.76
C SER A 75 -7.14 25.98 30.34
N SER A 76 -7.13 27.13 29.65
CA SER A 76 -7.67 27.23 28.29
C SER A 76 -7.02 26.24 27.31
N GLU A 77 -5.72 26.00 27.44
CA GLU A 77 -4.96 25.07 26.60
C GLU A 77 -5.35 23.61 26.88
N GLU A 78 -5.40 23.22 28.15
CA GLU A 78 -5.82 21.88 28.56
C GLU A 78 -7.29 21.60 28.19
N LYS A 79 -8.18 22.58 28.41
CA LYS A 79 -9.59 22.52 28.05
C LYS A 79 -9.76 22.30 26.55
N LEU A 80 -9.07 23.08 25.71
CA LEU A 80 -9.10 22.92 24.26
C LEU A 80 -8.63 21.52 23.84
N ALA A 81 -7.47 21.08 24.31
CA ALA A 81 -6.88 19.80 23.93
C ALA A 81 -7.76 18.61 24.32
N LYS A 82 -8.16 18.53 25.59
CA LYS A 82 -8.93 17.39 26.10
C LYS A 82 -10.36 17.34 25.55
N ARG A 83 -11.02 18.49 25.34
CA ARG A 83 -12.34 18.53 24.69
C ARG A 83 -12.24 18.10 23.22
N ALA A 84 -11.21 18.53 22.49
CA ALA A 84 -10.98 18.07 21.13
C ALA A 84 -10.68 16.54 21.08
N TRP A 85 -9.93 15.97 22.03
CA TRP A 85 -9.78 14.51 22.12
C TRP A 85 -11.07 13.76 22.42
N ILE A 86 -11.97 14.32 23.24
CA ILE A 86 -13.30 13.76 23.48
C ILE A 86 -14.11 13.72 22.18
N TYR A 87 -14.14 14.82 21.41
CA TYR A 87 -14.79 14.83 20.10
C TYR A 87 -14.17 13.80 19.16
N GLN A 88 -12.84 13.71 19.10
CA GLN A 88 -12.16 12.72 18.26
C GLN A 88 -12.55 11.29 18.66
N LEU A 89 -12.57 10.95 19.95
CA LEU A 89 -13.00 9.63 20.42
C LEU A 89 -14.41 9.29 19.89
N LEU A 90 -15.37 10.20 20.05
CA LEU A 90 -16.74 9.98 19.59
C LEU A 90 -16.83 9.85 18.07
N ILE A 91 -16.12 10.68 17.32
CA ILE A 91 -16.02 10.60 15.86
C ILE A 91 -15.43 9.25 15.43
N GLU A 92 -14.32 8.83 16.03
CA GLU A 92 -13.65 7.57 15.70
C GLU A 92 -14.52 6.34 16.00
N ILE A 93 -15.26 6.34 17.13
CA ILE A 93 -16.23 5.27 17.41
C ILE A 93 -17.33 5.26 16.34
N ALA A 94 -17.84 6.42 15.93
CA ALA A 94 -18.87 6.47 14.91
C ALA A 94 -18.35 6.01 13.53
N LEU A 95 -17.13 6.40 13.15
CA LEU A 95 -16.49 5.93 11.91
C LEU A 95 -16.24 4.42 11.94
N ASN A 96 -15.72 3.87 13.04
CA ASN A 96 -15.60 2.41 13.24
C ASN A 96 -16.95 1.70 13.14
N THR A 97 -18.02 2.32 13.64
CA THR A 97 -19.39 1.75 13.61
C THR A 97 -20.00 1.76 12.21
N ALA A 98 -19.72 2.80 11.42
CA ALA A 98 -20.22 2.97 10.05
C ALA A 98 -19.34 2.28 8.99
N GLY A 99 -18.07 2.09 9.31
CA GLY A 99 -17.03 1.45 8.50
C GLY A 99 -17.12 -0.08 8.48
N LEU A 100 -16.17 -0.69 7.77
CA LEU A 100 -16.06 -2.15 7.65
C LEU A 100 -15.57 -2.82 8.94
N GLU A 101 -14.99 -2.06 9.88
CA GLU A 101 -14.52 -2.57 11.17
C GLU A 101 -15.66 -3.22 11.97
N ALA A 102 -16.86 -2.64 11.93
CA ALA A 102 -18.02 -3.21 12.60
C ALA A 102 -18.45 -4.56 11.98
N ASP A 103 -18.21 -4.77 10.69
CA ASP A 103 -18.43 -6.06 10.03
C ASP A 103 -17.38 -7.09 10.45
N TRP A 104 -16.10 -6.70 10.50
CA TRP A 104 -15.02 -7.57 10.97
C TRP A 104 -15.20 -7.97 12.43
N ALA A 105 -15.62 -7.03 13.28
CA ALA A 105 -15.98 -7.29 14.67
C ALA A 105 -17.29 -8.07 14.82
N LYS A 106 -18.09 -8.23 13.76
CA LYS A 106 -19.40 -8.88 13.76
C LYS A 106 -20.42 -8.21 14.68
N ILE A 107 -20.34 -6.89 14.83
CA ILE A 107 -21.32 -6.13 15.63
C ILE A 107 -22.69 -6.23 14.94
N PRO A 108 -23.77 -6.61 15.65
CA PRO A 108 -25.10 -6.68 15.05
C PRO A 108 -25.59 -5.32 14.55
N GLU A 109 -26.27 -5.29 13.40
CA GLU A 109 -26.77 -4.03 12.80
C GLU A 109 -27.64 -3.21 13.76
N LYS A 110 -28.50 -3.88 14.56
CA LYS A 110 -29.31 -3.24 15.61
C LYS A 110 -28.48 -2.45 16.62
N GLU A 111 -27.30 -2.97 16.99
CA GLU A 111 -26.40 -2.33 17.95
C GLU A 111 -25.68 -1.15 17.29
N ARG A 112 -25.29 -1.29 16.02
CA ARG A 112 -24.66 -0.21 15.24
C ARG A 112 -25.59 0.99 15.09
N VAL A 113 -26.84 0.76 14.71
CA VAL A 113 -27.85 1.83 14.53
C VAL A 113 -28.07 2.59 15.84
N LYS A 114 -28.24 1.88 16.96
CA LYS A 114 -28.38 2.49 18.28
C LYS A 114 -27.13 3.29 18.67
N ALA A 115 -25.95 2.68 18.55
CA ALA A 115 -24.68 3.34 18.89
C ALA A 115 -24.48 4.64 18.09
N LEU A 116 -24.70 4.62 16.78
CA LEU A 116 -24.61 5.82 15.93
C LEU A 116 -25.62 6.89 16.34
N SER A 117 -26.83 6.51 16.75
CA SER A 117 -27.82 7.48 17.25
C SER A 117 -27.38 8.16 18.54
N PHE A 118 -26.79 7.41 19.48
CA PHE A 118 -26.29 7.97 20.74
C PHE A 118 -25.13 8.93 20.51
N ILE A 119 -24.19 8.56 19.63
CA ILE A 119 -23.03 9.41 19.34
C ILE A 119 -23.46 10.71 18.65
N ARG A 120 -24.39 10.66 17.69
CA ARG A 120 -24.89 11.85 17.00
C ARG A 120 -25.56 12.83 17.96
N GLU A 121 -26.39 12.34 18.88
CA GLU A 121 -27.01 13.19 19.89
C GLU A 121 -25.96 13.76 20.86
N GLU A 122 -25.01 12.94 21.31
CA GLU A 122 -23.96 13.38 22.23
C GLU A 122 -23.05 14.45 21.62
N VAL A 123 -22.54 14.24 20.41
CA VAL A 123 -21.69 15.23 19.72
C VAL A 123 -22.44 16.56 19.57
N SER A 124 -23.71 16.53 19.18
CA SER A 124 -24.55 17.74 19.10
C SER A 124 -24.76 18.40 20.48
N SER A 125 -24.93 17.59 21.54
CA SER A 125 -25.07 18.10 22.90
C SER A 125 -23.80 18.80 23.39
N LEU A 126 -22.61 18.26 23.12
CA LEU A 126 -21.34 18.87 23.48
C LEU A 126 -21.12 20.20 22.75
N GLU A 127 -21.50 20.29 21.48
CA GLU A 127 -21.41 21.53 20.71
C GLU A 127 -22.35 22.60 21.26
N LYS A 128 -23.57 22.23 21.66
CA LYS A 128 -24.51 23.13 22.36
C LYS A 128 -23.94 23.61 23.69
N GLU A 129 -23.29 22.73 24.45
CA GLU A 129 -22.66 23.08 25.72
C GLU A 129 -21.54 24.12 25.51
N GLU A 130 -20.65 23.90 24.54
CA GLU A 130 -19.62 24.89 24.20
C GLU A 130 -20.23 26.23 23.76
N ARG A 131 -21.24 26.18 22.89
CA ARG A 131 -21.91 27.38 22.39
C ARG A 131 -22.67 28.16 23.46
N SER A 132 -23.04 27.51 24.56
CA SER A 132 -23.64 28.20 25.71
C SER A 132 -22.67 29.15 26.41
N LYS A 133 -21.35 28.96 26.17
CA LYS A 133 -20.25 29.69 26.83
C LYS A 133 -19.46 30.58 25.87
N VAL A 134 -19.31 30.16 24.62
CA VAL A 134 -18.56 30.85 23.57
C VAL A 134 -19.41 30.96 22.30
N ALA A 135 -19.19 31.98 21.47
CA ALA A 135 -20.01 32.20 20.27
C ALA A 135 -19.92 31.02 19.26
N GLU A 136 -18.77 30.35 19.22
CA GLU A 136 -18.47 29.25 18.31
C GLU A 136 -17.89 28.05 19.08
N PRO A 137 -18.20 26.80 18.68
CA PRO A 137 -17.68 25.60 19.34
C PRO A 137 -16.21 25.37 18.95
N VAL A 138 -15.30 26.06 19.65
CA VAL A 138 -13.87 26.15 19.32
C VAL A 138 -13.19 24.78 19.30
N SER A 139 -13.45 23.89 20.28
CA SER A 139 -12.76 22.60 20.33
C SER A 139 -13.27 21.65 19.24
N ALA A 140 -14.57 21.70 18.93
CA ALA A 140 -15.18 20.94 17.86
C ALA A 140 -14.64 21.37 16.48
N LYS A 141 -14.60 22.68 16.24
CA LYS A 141 -14.01 23.24 15.01
C LYS A 141 -12.54 22.85 14.87
N TYR A 142 -11.78 23.01 15.95
CA TYR A 142 -10.35 22.72 15.98
C TYR A 142 -10.05 21.27 15.56
N ILE A 143 -10.77 20.29 16.13
CA ILE A 143 -10.54 18.87 15.80
C ILE A 143 -10.99 18.52 14.38
N VAL A 144 -12.10 19.10 13.90
CA VAL A 144 -12.58 18.87 12.53
C VAL A 144 -11.57 19.43 11.52
N ASP A 145 -11.06 20.65 11.75
CA ASP A 145 -10.04 21.26 10.91
C ASP A 145 -8.75 20.42 10.92
N HIS A 146 -8.37 19.87 12.08
CA HIS A 146 -7.21 18.97 12.21
C HIS A 146 -7.38 17.69 11.38
N ILE A 147 -8.51 17.00 11.54
CA ILE A 147 -8.82 15.76 10.82
C ILE A 147 -8.84 16.00 9.29
N LEU A 148 -9.52 17.07 8.83
CA LEU A 148 -9.55 17.43 7.41
C LEU A 148 -8.17 17.82 6.89
N GLY A 149 -7.37 18.51 7.71
CA GLY A 149 -5.97 18.82 7.42
C GLY A 149 -5.14 17.56 7.19
N ASP A 150 -5.26 16.57 8.06
CA ASP A 150 -4.54 15.29 7.95
C ASP A 150 -4.92 14.51 6.69
N MET A 151 -6.20 14.50 6.31
CA MET A 151 -6.63 13.93 5.02
C MET A 151 -5.99 14.65 3.82
N LYS A 152 -5.86 15.97 3.89
CA LYS A 152 -5.29 16.81 2.81
C LYS A 152 -3.77 16.70 2.69
N LYS A 153 -3.06 16.29 3.75
CA LYS A 153 -1.60 16.08 3.71
C LYS A 153 -1.18 14.96 2.77
N VAL A 154 -2.04 13.97 2.57
CA VAL A 154 -1.71 12.78 1.78
C VAL A 154 -1.39 13.15 0.34
N MET A 155 -0.12 12.95 -0.05
CA MET A 155 0.46 13.28 -1.35
C MET A 155 0.49 14.80 -1.64
N SER A 156 0.55 15.63 -0.59
CA SER A 156 0.52 17.10 -0.71
C SER A 156 1.81 17.70 -1.25
N SER A 157 2.95 17.01 -1.12
CA SER A 157 4.22 17.45 -1.71
C SER A 157 4.25 17.40 -3.25
N ASN A 158 3.27 16.74 -3.89
CA ASN A 158 3.18 16.64 -5.35
C ASN A 158 2.00 17.45 -5.91
N PRO A 159 2.23 18.71 -6.33
CA PRO A 159 1.14 19.60 -6.78
C PRO A 159 0.51 19.18 -8.13
N LYS A 160 1.08 18.21 -8.84
CA LYS A 160 0.57 17.74 -10.15
C LYS A 160 -0.57 16.73 -10.03
N THR A 161 -0.88 16.28 -8.81
CA THR A 161 -1.86 15.23 -8.59
C THR A 161 -2.60 15.44 -7.27
N LYS A 162 -3.67 14.69 -7.06
CA LYS A 162 -4.55 14.82 -5.91
C LYS A 162 -4.92 13.45 -5.38
N SER A 163 -4.84 13.28 -4.06
CA SER A 163 -5.24 12.02 -3.42
C SER A 163 -6.76 11.93 -3.28
N MET A 164 -7.28 10.71 -3.22
CA MET A 164 -8.70 10.47 -2.94
C MET A 164 -9.12 11.11 -1.62
N LEU A 165 -8.28 11.02 -0.59
CA LEU A 165 -8.57 11.58 0.73
C LEU A 165 -8.59 13.11 0.72
N ALA A 166 -7.64 13.77 0.05
CA ALA A 166 -7.68 15.23 -0.11
C ALA A 166 -8.94 15.69 -0.87
N TRP A 167 -9.34 14.96 -1.91
CA TRP A 167 -10.59 15.23 -2.64
C TRP A 167 -11.84 15.05 -1.76
N MET A 168 -11.89 13.98 -0.95
CA MET A 168 -12.99 13.76 0.01
C MET A 168 -13.04 14.86 1.06
N ALA A 169 -11.90 15.24 1.62
CA ALA A 169 -11.80 16.29 2.64
C ALA A 169 -12.39 17.61 2.15
N GLU A 170 -12.06 18.04 0.92
CA GLU A 170 -12.64 19.25 0.33
C GLU A 170 -14.15 19.16 0.09
N LYS A 171 -14.68 17.96 -0.20
CA LYS A 171 -16.13 17.77 -0.35
C LYS A 171 -16.86 17.86 0.98
N ILE A 172 -16.29 17.28 2.03
CA ILE A 172 -16.81 17.32 3.40
C ILE A 172 -16.76 18.77 3.91
N GLU A 173 -15.62 19.43 3.78
CA GLU A 173 -15.38 20.81 4.25
C GLU A 173 -16.42 21.81 3.72
N LYS A 174 -16.82 21.69 2.45
CA LYS A 174 -17.84 22.56 1.82
C LYS A 174 -19.24 22.44 2.44
N LYS A 175 -19.48 21.42 3.25
CA LYS A 175 -20.80 21.10 3.84
C LYS A 175 -20.78 21.17 5.37
N ILE A 176 -19.68 21.64 5.96
CA ILE A 176 -19.58 21.86 7.40
C ILE A 176 -20.43 23.06 7.80
N ASP A 177 -21.29 22.84 8.80
CA ASP A 177 -22.01 23.92 9.48
C ASP A 177 -21.08 24.52 10.56
N PRO A 178 -20.69 25.80 10.46
CA PRO A 178 -19.85 26.43 11.47
C PRO A 178 -20.45 26.44 12.88
N ALA A 179 -21.78 26.35 13.01
CA ALA A 179 -22.46 26.28 14.30
C ALA A 179 -22.45 24.87 14.92
N PHE A 180 -22.21 23.84 14.11
CA PHE A 180 -22.17 22.43 14.51
C PHE A 180 -21.10 21.66 13.71
N PRO A 181 -19.82 22.06 13.79
CA PRO A 181 -18.77 21.55 12.93
C PRO A 181 -18.55 20.03 13.07
N ALA A 182 -18.54 19.48 14.28
CA ALA A 182 -18.33 18.06 14.53
C ALA A 182 -19.56 17.23 14.15
N SER A 183 -20.78 17.68 14.46
CA SER A 183 -22.00 16.95 14.06
C SER A 183 -22.17 16.92 12.54
N SER A 184 -21.99 18.06 11.86
CA SER A 184 -22.08 18.14 10.40
C SER A 184 -20.94 17.36 9.74
N PHE A 185 -19.70 17.47 10.25
CA PHE A 185 -18.58 16.64 9.80
C PHE A 185 -18.91 15.15 9.88
N LEU A 186 -19.40 14.66 11.02
CA LEU A 186 -19.68 13.25 11.20
C LEU A 186 -20.72 12.74 10.20
N PHE A 187 -21.79 13.49 9.99
CA PHE A 187 -22.81 13.15 8.99
C PHE A 187 -22.22 13.06 7.59
N GLU A 188 -21.46 14.07 7.19
CA GLU A 188 -20.87 14.19 5.86
C GLU A 188 -19.77 13.14 5.62
N ALA A 189 -18.91 12.90 6.60
CA ALA A 189 -17.86 11.89 6.54
C ALA A 189 -18.41 10.48 6.36
N VAL A 190 -19.45 10.09 7.12
CA VAL A 190 -20.11 8.79 6.97
C VAL A 190 -20.73 8.65 5.57
N ARG A 191 -21.35 9.72 5.06
CA ARG A 191 -21.96 9.69 3.72
C ARG A 191 -20.92 9.52 2.61
N GLU A 192 -19.84 10.31 2.65
CA GLU A 192 -18.77 10.21 1.64
C GLU A 192 -18.01 8.88 1.73
N LEU A 193 -17.82 8.34 2.94
CA LEU A 193 -17.23 7.02 3.16
C LEU A 193 -18.04 5.92 2.46
N GLN A 194 -19.35 5.84 2.75
CA GLN A 194 -20.21 4.77 2.26
C GLN A 194 -20.55 4.89 0.76
N ALA A 195 -20.47 6.10 0.20
CA ALA A 195 -20.64 6.34 -1.23
C ALA A 195 -19.41 5.93 -2.07
N ASN A 196 -18.25 5.72 -1.44
CA ASN A 196 -17.00 5.45 -2.12
C ASN A 196 -16.99 4.08 -2.84
N ALA A 197 -16.32 4.01 -3.99
CA ALA A 197 -16.20 2.79 -4.78
C ALA A 197 -15.53 1.66 -3.98
N TYR A 198 -14.46 1.96 -3.24
CA TYR A 198 -13.75 0.97 -2.44
C TYR A 198 -14.58 0.45 -1.27
N TYR A 199 -15.32 1.32 -0.57
CA TYR A 199 -16.27 0.89 0.47
C TYR A 199 -17.27 -0.12 -0.11
N LYS A 200 -17.86 0.19 -1.27
CA LYS A 200 -18.82 -0.70 -1.94
C LYS A 200 -18.20 -2.02 -2.40
N MET A 201 -17.03 -1.98 -3.04
CA MET A 201 -16.33 -3.19 -3.48
C MET A 201 -15.96 -4.09 -2.28
N SER A 202 -15.45 -3.51 -1.19
CA SER A 202 -15.14 -4.24 0.05
C SER A 202 -16.40 -4.83 0.69
N LYS A 203 -17.48 -4.04 0.79
CA LYS A 203 -18.76 -4.47 1.37
C LYS A 203 -19.44 -5.59 0.58
N LEU A 204 -19.32 -5.57 -0.74
CA LEU A 204 -19.77 -6.63 -1.64
C LEU A 204 -18.83 -7.86 -1.65
N GLY A 205 -17.65 -7.75 -1.04
CA GLY A 205 -16.64 -8.80 -1.00
C GLY A 205 -16.03 -9.10 -2.37
N LEU A 206 -15.91 -8.10 -3.24
CA LEU A 206 -15.39 -8.27 -4.60
C LEU A 206 -13.87 -8.44 -4.65
N CYS A 207 -13.15 -7.79 -3.73
CA CYS A 207 -11.70 -7.88 -3.61
C CYS A 207 -11.23 -7.31 -2.26
N ARG A 208 -10.01 -7.66 -1.84
CA ARG A 208 -9.29 -6.92 -0.79
C ARG A 208 -8.49 -5.77 -1.37
N PHE A 209 -8.24 -4.75 -0.57
CA PHE A 209 -7.50 -3.55 -0.99
C PHE A 209 -6.40 -3.18 -0.01
N GLY A 210 -5.34 -2.61 -0.57
CA GLY A 210 -4.16 -2.14 0.11
C GLY A 210 -3.76 -0.73 -0.32
N ASN A 211 -3.08 0.01 0.55
CA ASN A 211 -2.62 1.37 0.28
C ASN A 211 -1.12 1.36 -0.04
N ASP A 212 -0.71 1.89 -1.20
CA ASP A 212 0.71 2.04 -1.56
C ASP A 212 1.23 3.43 -1.16
N TYR A 213 1.04 3.78 0.12
CA TYR A 213 1.45 5.05 0.72
C TYR A 213 1.50 4.91 2.25
N ALA A 214 2.39 5.65 2.92
CA ALA A 214 2.52 5.55 4.37
C ALA A 214 1.53 6.43 5.16
N LEU A 215 0.81 7.34 4.50
CA LEU A 215 -0.18 8.24 5.12
C LEU A 215 -1.62 7.92 4.69
N GLY A 216 -2.58 8.35 5.50
CA GLY A 216 -4.03 8.26 5.19
C GLY A 216 -4.70 6.94 5.52
N LEU A 217 -3.95 5.96 6.02
CA LEU A 217 -4.45 4.59 6.22
C LEU A 217 -5.65 4.50 7.18
N ARG A 218 -5.75 5.38 8.18
CA ARG A 218 -6.88 5.41 9.13
C ARG A 218 -8.22 5.52 8.40
N TRP A 219 -8.32 6.44 7.45
CA TRP A 219 -9.52 6.65 6.64
C TRP A 219 -9.79 5.52 5.67
N LEU A 220 -8.74 4.97 5.06
CA LEU A 220 -8.87 3.87 4.13
C LEU A 220 -9.31 2.57 4.83
N ARG A 221 -8.91 2.36 6.09
CA ARG A 221 -9.35 1.23 6.91
C ARG A 221 -10.87 1.20 7.04
N HIS A 222 -11.50 2.36 7.28
CA HIS A 222 -12.96 2.47 7.36
C HIS A 222 -13.67 2.04 6.05
N MET A 223 -13.00 2.15 4.89
CA MET A 223 -13.49 1.67 3.59
C MET A 223 -13.22 0.18 3.32
N GLY A 224 -12.54 -0.50 4.24
CA GLY A 224 -12.19 -1.91 4.11
C GLY A 224 -10.78 -2.17 3.56
N PHE A 225 -9.88 -1.18 3.56
CA PHE A 225 -8.47 -1.46 3.27
C PHE A 225 -7.87 -2.28 4.42
N VAL A 226 -7.22 -3.38 4.07
CA VAL A 226 -6.68 -4.38 5.01
C VAL A 226 -5.18 -4.60 4.84
N GLN A 227 -4.54 -3.82 3.97
CA GLN A 227 -3.12 -3.92 3.69
C GLN A 227 -2.53 -2.52 3.48
N VAL A 228 -1.26 -2.35 3.82
CA VAL A 228 -0.49 -1.17 3.42
C VAL A 228 0.89 -1.60 2.97
N SER A 229 1.31 -1.02 1.86
CA SER A 229 2.55 -1.25 1.18
C SER A 229 3.43 -0.02 1.33
N THR A 230 4.62 -0.19 1.92
CA THR A 230 5.62 0.87 1.95
C THR A 230 6.96 0.37 1.41
N ASN A 231 7.86 1.31 1.13
CA ASN A 231 9.24 1.10 0.73
C ASN A 231 10.02 2.37 1.12
N PRO A 232 11.36 2.41 0.97
CA PRO A 232 12.15 3.57 1.39
C PRO A 232 11.76 4.88 0.69
N VAL A 233 11.35 4.84 -0.58
CA VAL A 233 10.84 6.01 -1.30
C VAL A 233 9.57 6.53 -0.61
N LEU A 234 8.62 5.64 -0.33
CA LEU A 234 7.35 5.99 0.30
C LEU A 234 7.53 6.46 1.74
N ALA A 235 8.47 5.87 2.48
CA ALA A 235 8.85 6.35 3.80
C ALA A 235 9.42 7.78 3.72
N ALA A 236 10.36 8.03 2.81
CA ALA A 236 10.93 9.35 2.60
C ALA A 236 9.88 10.40 2.18
N GLU A 237 8.93 10.04 1.30
CA GLU A 237 7.82 10.93 0.93
C GLU A 237 6.92 11.25 2.14
N ALA A 238 6.69 10.30 3.06
CA ALA A 238 5.93 10.58 4.27
C ALA A 238 6.60 11.63 5.16
N TYR A 239 7.93 11.63 5.28
CA TYR A 239 8.67 12.66 6.00
C TYR A 239 8.63 14.03 5.31
N LYS A 240 8.38 14.09 3.99
CA LYS A 240 8.18 15.34 3.26
C LYS A 240 6.76 15.88 3.46
N ASP A 241 5.77 15.00 3.37
CA ASP A 241 4.34 15.33 3.55
C ASP A 241 4.00 15.65 5.02
N ASP A 242 4.67 14.99 5.97
CA ASP A 242 4.56 15.24 7.41
C ASP A 242 5.94 15.45 8.06
N PRO A 243 6.45 16.69 8.06
CA PRO A 243 7.73 17.03 8.68
C PRO A 243 7.83 16.72 10.18
N SER A 244 6.70 16.56 10.89
CA SER A 244 6.70 16.25 12.34
C SER A 244 7.28 14.87 12.65
N LEU A 245 7.34 13.97 11.66
CA LEU A 245 8.02 12.69 11.78
C LEU A 245 9.52 12.85 12.11
N TRP A 246 10.17 13.94 11.69
CA TRP A 246 11.55 14.22 12.06
C TRP A 246 11.72 14.53 13.55
N ASP A 247 10.74 15.18 14.17
CA ASP A 247 10.78 15.44 15.61
C ASP A 247 10.64 14.12 16.38
N ARG A 248 9.70 13.25 15.96
CA ARG A 248 9.55 11.89 16.53
C ARG A 248 10.82 11.07 16.36
N PHE A 249 11.49 11.18 15.21
CA PHE A 249 12.77 10.51 14.97
C PHE A 249 13.86 11.00 15.91
N LYS A 250 14.01 12.31 16.09
CA LYS A 250 14.98 12.87 17.04
C LYS A 250 14.69 12.43 18.47
N ASP A 251 13.42 12.42 18.88
CA ASP A 251 13.05 11.97 20.23
C ASP A 251 13.28 10.47 20.44
N TYR A 252 13.11 9.66 19.39
CA TYR A 252 13.51 8.26 19.42
C TYR A 252 15.04 8.13 19.59
N LEU A 253 15.83 8.85 18.80
CA LEU A 253 17.29 8.81 18.90
C LEU A 253 17.83 9.24 20.27
N LYS A 254 17.20 10.23 20.92
CA LYS A 254 17.57 10.63 22.30
C LYS A 254 17.38 9.49 23.32
N LYS A 255 16.44 8.57 23.07
CA LYS A 255 16.20 7.37 23.90
C LYS A 255 17.08 6.19 23.50
N HIS A 256 17.78 6.30 22.37
CA HIS A 256 18.60 5.26 21.75
C HIS A 256 19.98 5.81 21.35
N PRO A 257 20.79 6.28 22.33
CA PRO A 257 22.09 6.90 22.06
C PRO A 257 23.05 5.97 21.29
N GLU A 258 22.90 4.65 21.43
CA GLU A 258 23.70 3.65 20.71
C GLU A 258 23.59 3.78 19.17
N LEU A 259 22.47 4.28 18.65
CA LEU A 259 22.29 4.53 17.22
C LEU A 259 23.07 5.74 16.75
N VAL A 260 23.23 6.74 17.61
CA VAL A 260 23.94 8.00 17.33
C VAL A 260 25.44 7.81 17.48
N GLU A 261 25.89 7.00 18.45
CA GLU A 261 27.30 6.67 18.63
C GLU A 261 27.88 5.84 17.49
N ASN A 262 27.03 5.08 16.77
CA ASN A 262 27.44 4.16 15.71
C ASN A 262 27.06 4.63 14.29
N ILE A 263 26.78 5.92 14.09
CA ILE A 263 26.37 6.48 12.78
C ILE A 263 27.28 6.03 11.63
N GLU A 264 28.60 6.07 11.83
CA GLU A 264 29.59 5.71 10.80
C GLU A 264 29.76 4.19 10.63
N LYS A 265 29.39 3.39 11.65
CA LYS A 265 29.58 1.94 11.65
C LYS A 265 28.36 1.19 11.11
N ASP A 266 27.16 1.69 11.39
CA ASP A 266 25.88 1.08 11.00
C ASP A 266 24.88 2.17 10.58
N PRO A 267 25.12 2.87 9.46
CA PRO A 267 24.23 3.93 8.98
C PRO A 267 22.84 3.41 8.58
N ASP A 268 22.73 2.13 8.22
CA ASP A 268 21.48 1.49 7.85
C ASP A 268 20.52 1.32 9.04
N ALA A 269 21.03 1.19 10.27
CA ALA A 269 20.20 1.17 11.47
C ALA A 269 19.41 2.48 11.68
N LEU A 270 19.94 3.63 11.25
CA LEU A 270 19.19 4.89 11.29
C LEU A 270 18.03 4.90 10.30
N ALA A 271 18.27 4.47 9.07
CA ALA A 271 17.22 4.36 8.06
C ALA A 271 16.13 3.36 8.49
N MET A 272 16.53 2.24 9.10
CA MET A 272 15.61 1.26 9.69
C MET A 272 14.75 1.88 10.79
N ALA A 273 15.35 2.60 11.75
CA ALA A 273 14.63 3.25 12.84
C ALA A 273 13.64 4.31 12.30
N ALA A 274 14.08 5.19 11.40
CA ALA A 274 13.22 6.18 10.77
C ALA A 274 12.05 5.53 10.00
N THR A 275 12.32 4.44 9.28
CA THR A 275 11.26 3.67 8.60
C THR A 275 10.26 3.11 9.61
N LEU A 276 10.70 2.53 10.73
CA LEU A 276 9.78 2.02 11.76
C LEU A 276 8.91 3.12 12.38
N ILE A 277 9.47 4.30 12.63
CA ILE A 277 8.71 5.45 13.16
C ILE A 277 7.60 5.88 12.20
N ALA A 278 7.84 5.83 10.90
CA ALA A 278 6.82 6.10 9.88
C ALA A 278 5.78 4.97 9.77
N LEU A 279 6.11 3.73 10.15
CA LEU A 279 5.25 2.56 9.93
C LEU A 279 4.50 2.05 11.15
N TRP A 280 4.99 2.25 12.37
CA TRP A 280 4.25 1.88 13.59
C TRP A 280 2.84 2.48 13.63
N PRO A 281 2.61 3.76 13.24
CA PRO A 281 1.24 4.29 13.16
C PRO A 281 0.34 3.49 12.22
N ASN A 282 0.87 2.98 11.09
CA ASN A 282 0.10 2.14 10.18
C ASN A 282 -0.19 0.76 10.77
N MET A 283 0.76 0.21 11.54
CA MET A 283 0.58 -1.05 12.25
C MET A 283 -0.45 -0.91 13.37
N GLU A 284 -0.46 0.21 14.10
CA GLU A 284 -1.51 0.60 15.07
C GLU A 284 -2.88 0.65 14.37
N VAL A 285 -2.97 1.33 13.23
CA VAL A 285 -4.23 1.46 12.46
C VAL A 285 -4.76 0.10 12.01
N LEU A 286 -3.93 -0.80 11.47
CA LEU A 286 -4.40 -2.12 11.02
C LEU A 286 -4.43 -3.18 12.14
N ARG A 287 -4.02 -2.83 13.36
CA ARG A 287 -3.97 -3.76 14.50
C ARG A 287 -5.33 -4.40 14.79
N PRO A 288 -6.47 -3.67 14.83
CA PRO A 288 -7.78 -4.29 15.05
C PRO A 288 -8.14 -5.25 13.93
N ALA A 289 -7.90 -4.89 12.66
CA ALA A 289 -8.14 -5.78 11.53
C ALA A 289 -7.31 -7.06 11.65
N ALA A 290 -6.04 -6.97 12.03
CA ALA A 290 -5.19 -8.15 12.24
C ALA A 290 -5.72 -9.10 13.31
N TYR A 291 -6.23 -8.60 14.44
CA TYR A 291 -6.81 -9.48 15.46
C TYR A 291 -8.19 -10.02 15.08
N LEU A 292 -9.09 -9.16 14.57
CA LEU A 292 -10.45 -9.54 14.21
C LEU A 292 -10.52 -10.51 13.02
N LEU A 293 -9.56 -10.41 12.11
CA LEU A 293 -9.44 -11.25 10.91
C LEU A 293 -8.36 -12.33 11.05
N ASP A 294 -7.95 -12.64 12.28
CA ASP A 294 -7.06 -13.77 12.58
C ASP A 294 -5.70 -13.75 11.84
N PHE A 295 -5.11 -12.56 11.68
CA PHE A 295 -3.89 -12.29 10.90
C PHE A 295 -4.00 -12.73 9.44
N GLN A 296 -5.22 -12.99 8.96
CA GLN A 296 -5.52 -13.19 7.56
C GLN A 296 -5.68 -11.87 6.82
N ASP A 297 -5.59 -10.73 7.49
CA ASP A 297 -5.70 -9.39 6.93
C ASP A 297 -5.13 -8.40 7.97
N GLY A 298 -5.02 -7.11 7.64
CA GLY A 298 -4.48 -6.08 8.54
C GLY A 298 -2.95 -6.00 8.53
N MET A 299 -2.31 -6.27 7.39
CA MET A 299 -0.86 -6.43 7.28
C MET A 299 -0.15 -5.17 6.77
N VAL A 300 1.00 -4.87 7.38
CA VAL A 300 1.89 -3.77 6.96
C VAL A 300 3.13 -4.36 6.30
N SER A 301 3.35 -4.01 5.03
CA SER A 301 4.54 -4.47 4.29
C SER A 301 5.73 -3.53 4.52
N TYR A 302 6.80 -4.07 5.11
CA TYR A 302 8.07 -3.37 5.33
C TYR A 302 9.12 -3.84 4.33
N GLN A 303 9.78 -2.92 3.62
CA GLN A 303 10.83 -3.27 2.66
C GLN A 303 12.18 -3.51 3.33
N LEU A 304 12.72 -4.73 3.16
CA LEU A 304 14.09 -5.04 3.58
C LEU A 304 15.10 -4.21 2.79
N ASN A 305 16.26 -3.97 3.39
CA ASN A 305 17.31 -3.11 2.87
C ASN A 305 17.74 -3.57 1.46
N PRO A 306 17.54 -2.75 0.41
CA PRO A 306 17.86 -3.16 -0.96
C PRO A 306 19.35 -3.39 -1.19
N ASN A 307 20.24 -2.84 -0.35
CA ASN A 307 21.69 -3.04 -0.46
C ASN A 307 22.14 -4.45 -0.09
N VAL A 308 21.30 -5.23 0.64
CA VAL A 308 21.58 -6.61 1.05
C VAL A 308 20.52 -7.59 0.53
N ALA A 309 19.77 -7.20 -0.51
CA ALA A 309 18.68 -8.00 -1.07
C ALA A 309 19.13 -9.36 -1.63
N ASP A 310 20.40 -9.45 -2.05
CA ASP A 310 21.00 -10.68 -2.57
C ASP A 310 21.81 -11.44 -1.49
N ASP A 311 21.77 -10.99 -0.22
CA ASP A 311 22.38 -11.64 0.95
C ASP A 311 21.30 -12.22 1.87
N VAL A 312 21.24 -13.55 1.94
CA VAL A 312 20.29 -14.28 2.78
C VAL A 312 20.48 -13.96 4.26
N GLU A 313 21.71 -13.99 4.75
CA GLU A 313 21.99 -13.81 6.18
C GLU A 313 21.79 -12.35 6.59
N GLY A 314 22.22 -11.41 5.75
CA GLY A 314 21.97 -9.97 5.94
C GLY A 314 20.48 -9.65 6.01
N SER A 315 19.71 -10.13 5.03
CA SER A 315 18.26 -9.92 4.97
C SER A 315 17.51 -10.54 6.15
N LEU A 316 17.88 -11.76 6.57
CA LEU A 316 17.26 -12.41 7.73
C LEU A 316 17.61 -11.68 9.04
N ARG A 317 18.84 -11.19 9.20
CA ARG A 317 19.24 -10.42 10.37
C ARG A 317 18.43 -9.14 10.51
N ASP A 318 18.26 -8.40 9.43
CA ASP A 318 17.44 -7.18 9.41
C ASP A 318 15.98 -7.49 9.75
N ALA A 319 15.40 -8.51 9.10
CA ALA A 319 14.04 -8.96 9.37
C ALA A 319 13.83 -9.30 10.85
N MET A 320 14.73 -10.06 11.46
CA MET A 320 14.62 -10.44 12.88
C MET A 320 14.74 -9.24 13.82
N ARG A 321 15.66 -8.30 13.54
CA ARG A 321 15.81 -7.05 14.32
C ARG A 321 14.54 -6.20 14.27
N ILE A 322 13.97 -6.02 13.08
CA ILE A 322 12.73 -5.25 12.88
C ILE A 322 11.55 -5.92 13.57
N TYR A 323 11.44 -7.24 13.46
CA TYR A 323 10.37 -8.01 14.08
C TYR A 323 10.41 -7.87 15.60
N GLN A 324 11.59 -8.02 16.21
CA GLN A 324 11.78 -7.87 17.65
C GLN A 324 11.41 -6.46 18.16
N LEU A 325 11.89 -5.40 17.49
CA LEU A 325 11.56 -4.03 17.87
C LEU A 325 10.05 -3.75 17.79
N SER A 326 9.41 -4.25 16.73
CA SER A 326 7.96 -4.14 16.58
C SER A 326 7.22 -4.93 17.66
N GLU A 327 7.69 -6.13 17.99
CA GLU A 327 7.07 -6.97 19.01
C GLU A 327 7.11 -6.28 20.39
N ASP A 328 8.26 -5.72 20.77
CA ASP A 328 8.43 -5.01 22.04
C ASP A 328 7.53 -3.77 22.13
N TYR A 329 7.35 -3.06 21.02
CA TYR A 329 6.41 -1.94 20.92
C TYR A 329 4.96 -2.42 21.12
N PHE A 330 4.54 -3.44 20.35
CA PHE A 330 3.16 -3.88 20.35
C PHE A 330 2.74 -4.66 21.60
N ARG A 331 3.66 -5.26 22.36
CA ARG A 331 3.31 -5.84 23.68
C ARG A 331 2.69 -4.78 24.60
N ARG A 332 3.19 -3.54 24.56
CA ARG A 332 2.64 -2.43 25.37
C ARG A 332 1.33 -1.92 24.79
N TYR A 333 1.29 -1.72 23.48
CA TYR A 333 0.09 -1.25 22.79
C TYR A 333 -1.10 -2.22 22.98
N ASP A 334 -0.86 -3.52 22.83
CA ASP A 334 -1.88 -4.56 22.95
C ASP A 334 -2.36 -4.76 24.39
N ALA A 335 -1.60 -4.31 25.40
CA ALA A 335 -2.07 -4.28 26.79
C ALA A 335 -3.29 -3.37 26.97
N TYR A 336 -3.43 -2.37 26.10
CA TYR A 336 -4.56 -1.45 26.03
C TYR A 336 -5.58 -1.86 24.97
N LEU A 337 -5.13 -2.10 23.73
CA LEU A 337 -6.05 -2.47 22.64
C LEU A 337 -6.84 -3.73 22.98
N LEU A 338 -6.17 -4.77 23.49
CA LEU A 338 -6.75 -6.09 23.76
C LEU A 338 -7.13 -6.26 25.24
N TRP A 339 -7.26 -5.17 25.99
CA TRP A 339 -7.76 -5.22 27.36
C TRP A 339 -9.20 -5.72 27.34
N GLY A 340 -9.50 -6.78 28.09
CA GLY A 340 -10.81 -7.44 28.10
C GLY A 340 -11.10 -8.34 26.88
N TRP A 341 -10.18 -8.46 25.92
CA TRP A 341 -10.30 -9.38 24.79
C TRP A 341 -9.91 -10.81 25.19
N PRO A 342 -10.31 -11.85 24.44
CA PRO A 342 -10.00 -13.25 24.76
C PRO A 342 -8.51 -13.52 25.02
N SER A 343 -8.22 -14.34 26.03
CA SER A 343 -6.85 -14.60 26.50
C SER A 343 -6.00 -15.43 25.53
N HIS A 344 -6.62 -16.18 24.61
CA HIS A 344 -5.90 -16.99 23.61
C HIS A 344 -5.29 -16.17 22.46
N LEU A 345 -5.51 -14.85 22.41
CA LEU A 345 -4.91 -13.98 21.41
C LEU A 345 -3.42 -13.70 21.73
N GLU A 346 -2.57 -13.89 20.73
CA GLU A 346 -1.12 -13.67 20.80
C GLU A 346 -0.79 -12.17 20.83
N ARG A 347 -0.58 -11.61 22.03
CA ARG A 347 -0.20 -10.21 22.25
C ARG A 347 1.23 -9.97 21.80
N GLY A 348 1.50 -8.80 21.24
CA GLY A 348 2.81 -8.40 20.76
C GLY A 348 3.15 -8.87 19.35
N ARG A 349 2.51 -9.93 18.83
CA ARG A 349 2.79 -10.45 17.48
C ARG A 349 2.69 -9.35 16.42
N PRO A 350 3.78 -8.93 15.76
CA PRO A 350 3.72 -7.90 14.74
C PRO A 350 2.81 -8.26 13.57
N ASN A 351 1.94 -7.34 13.14
CA ASN A 351 1.15 -7.45 11.90
C ASN A 351 1.96 -6.91 10.70
N ILE A 352 3.19 -7.40 10.60
CA ILE A 352 4.18 -7.01 9.58
C ILE A 352 4.40 -8.16 8.61
N VAL A 353 4.65 -7.80 7.35
CA VAL A 353 5.19 -8.72 6.35
C VAL A 353 6.43 -8.10 5.72
N PHE A 354 7.48 -8.88 5.52
CA PHE A 354 8.72 -8.38 4.95
C PHE A 354 8.68 -8.43 3.44
N LYS A 355 8.89 -7.29 2.79
CA LYS A 355 9.06 -7.26 1.36
C LYS A 355 10.46 -7.72 0.99
N VAL A 356 10.49 -8.89 0.38
CA VAL A 356 11.69 -9.53 -0.14
C VAL A 356 11.74 -9.25 -1.62
N ALA A 357 12.81 -8.60 -2.09
CA ALA A 357 12.96 -8.32 -3.52
C ALA A 357 13.24 -9.64 -4.26
N GLY A 358 12.43 -9.99 -5.26
CA GLY A 358 12.65 -11.08 -6.21
C GLY A 358 13.78 -10.78 -7.20
N SER A 359 14.88 -10.25 -6.68
CA SER A 359 16.00 -9.72 -7.45
C SER A 359 17.02 -10.80 -7.80
N SER A 360 17.09 -11.88 -7.02
CA SER A 360 18.01 -13.01 -7.19
C SER A 360 17.48 -14.29 -6.54
N GLU A 361 18.21 -15.39 -6.71
CA GLU A 361 17.97 -16.67 -6.04
C GLU A 361 17.89 -16.57 -4.51
N ALA A 362 18.60 -15.63 -3.89
CA ALA A 362 18.57 -15.43 -2.44
C ALA A 362 17.15 -15.19 -1.90
N SER A 363 16.31 -14.54 -2.71
CA SER A 363 14.92 -14.23 -2.35
C SER A 363 14.07 -15.49 -2.10
N ILE A 364 14.37 -16.60 -2.75
CA ILE A 364 13.68 -17.88 -2.57
C ILE A 364 13.93 -18.39 -1.13
N GLU A 365 15.20 -18.41 -0.72
CA GLU A 365 15.59 -18.90 0.60
C GLU A 365 15.15 -17.94 1.72
N ILE A 366 15.31 -16.62 1.54
CA ILE A 366 14.81 -15.62 2.49
C ILE A 366 13.31 -15.82 2.71
N THR A 367 12.54 -15.98 1.63
CA THR A 367 11.09 -16.19 1.68
C THR A 367 10.74 -17.44 2.47
N ARG A 368 11.32 -18.59 2.09
CA ARG A 368 11.07 -19.87 2.75
C ARG A 368 11.39 -19.83 4.24
N ARG A 369 12.51 -19.22 4.63
CA ARG A 369 12.98 -19.12 6.02
C ARG A 369 12.11 -18.24 6.89
N LEU A 370 11.66 -17.08 6.40
CA LEU A 370 10.75 -16.21 7.16
C LEU A 370 9.37 -16.86 7.31
N GLU A 371 8.82 -17.40 6.23
CA GLU A 371 7.51 -18.05 6.24
C GLU A 371 7.46 -19.26 7.17
N SER A 372 8.56 -20.01 7.29
CA SER A 372 8.63 -21.13 8.25
C SER A 372 8.45 -20.66 9.69
N LEU A 373 8.94 -19.48 10.04
CA LEU A 373 8.79 -18.88 11.37
C LEU A 373 7.39 -18.28 11.61
N GLY A 374 6.48 -18.35 10.63
CA GLY A 374 5.19 -17.64 10.68
C GLY A 374 5.31 -16.14 10.45
N ILE A 375 6.49 -15.66 10.08
CA ILE A 375 6.77 -14.27 9.71
C ILE A 375 6.42 -14.11 8.24
N GLY A 376 5.41 -13.30 7.95
CA GLY A 376 4.90 -13.19 6.58
C GLY A 376 5.85 -12.42 5.66
N THR A 377 5.76 -12.72 4.36
CA THR A 377 6.53 -12.06 3.30
C THR A 377 5.62 -11.45 2.24
N ASN A 378 6.06 -10.34 1.68
CA ASN A 378 5.47 -9.73 0.50
C ASN A 378 6.54 -9.70 -0.60
N ASN A 379 6.66 -10.76 -1.40
CA ASN A 379 7.64 -10.75 -2.47
C ASN A 379 7.31 -9.63 -3.46
N THR A 380 8.31 -8.86 -3.87
CA THR A 380 8.16 -7.66 -4.70
C THR A 380 9.32 -7.57 -5.68
N VAL A 381 9.33 -6.60 -6.59
CA VAL A 381 10.29 -6.59 -7.70
C VAL A 381 10.15 -7.88 -8.52
N THR A 382 8.92 -8.38 -8.60
CA THR A 382 8.50 -9.51 -9.42
C THR A 382 7.61 -8.97 -10.55
N PHE A 383 7.87 -9.47 -11.75
CA PHE A 383 7.26 -8.96 -12.98
C PHE A 383 6.77 -10.09 -13.89
N THR A 384 7.13 -11.33 -13.56
CA THR A 384 7.04 -12.45 -14.48
C THR A 384 6.35 -13.63 -13.82
N VAL A 385 5.65 -14.43 -14.64
CA VAL A 385 4.94 -15.62 -14.18
C VAL A 385 5.91 -16.61 -13.53
N SER A 386 7.09 -16.83 -14.15
CA SER A 386 8.11 -17.73 -13.61
C SER A 386 8.66 -17.26 -12.26
N GLN A 387 8.94 -15.96 -12.09
CA GLN A 387 9.34 -15.39 -10.79
C GLN A 387 8.27 -15.62 -9.71
N GLU A 388 7.04 -15.21 -9.99
CA GLU A 388 5.95 -15.24 -9.02
C GLU A 388 5.57 -16.68 -8.65
N VAL A 389 5.53 -17.60 -9.62
CA VAL A 389 5.28 -19.03 -9.35
C VAL A 389 6.37 -19.62 -8.47
N GLN A 390 7.65 -19.33 -8.74
CA GLN A 390 8.78 -19.84 -7.95
C GLN A 390 8.74 -19.33 -6.50
N LEU A 391 8.37 -18.06 -6.29
CA LEU A 391 8.30 -17.46 -4.96
C LEU A 391 7.06 -17.89 -4.18
N ILE A 392 5.91 -18.10 -4.85
CA ILE A 392 4.74 -18.72 -4.23
C ILE A 392 5.06 -20.16 -3.78
N LEU A 393 5.82 -20.93 -4.56
CA LEU A 393 6.29 -22.25 -4.13
C LEU A 393 7.17 -22.17 -2.87
N ALA A 394 8.08 -21.20 -2.80
CA ALA A 394 8.89 -20.97 -1.59
C ALA A 394 8.03 -20.60 -0.36
N LYS A 395 6.97 -19.80 -0.56
CA LYS A 395 6.00 -19.51 0.50
C LYS A 395 5.29 -20.77 0.96
N ILE A 396 4.80 -21.59 0.03
CA ILE A 396 4.14 -22.85 0.32
C ILE A 396 5.02 -23.75 1.18
N GLU A 397 6.30 -23.90 0.81
CA GLU A 397 7.28 -24.70 1.55
C GLU A 397 7.46 -24.21 2.99
N GLY A 398 7.81 -22.93 3.16
CA GLY A 398 8.00 -22.34 4.49
C GLY A 398 6.73 -22.43 5.34
N ARG A 399 5.58 -22.03 4.80
CA ARG A 399 4.29 -22.09 5.51
C ARG A 399 3.92 -23.50 5.92
N THR A 400 4.28 -24.49 5.12
CA THR A 400 4.05 -25.90 5.45
C THR A 400 4.91 -26.34 6.66
N GLU A 401 6.15 -25.89 6.75
CA GLU A 401 6.99 -26.08 7.95
C GLU A 401 6.39 -25.39 9.20
N ALA A 402 5.79 -24.22 9.04
CA ALA A 402 5.14 -23.47 10.12
C ALA A 402 3.91 -24.21 10.67
N VAL A 403 2.96 -24.62 9.80
CA VAL A 403 1.72 -25.28 10.25
C VAL A 403 1.96 -26.63 10.90
N LYS A 404 3.00 -27.37 10.47
CA LYS A 404 3.41 -28.62 11.12
C LYS A 404 3.86 -28.42 12.57
N ARG A 405 4.38 -27.23 12.90
CA ARG A 405 4.79 -26.84 14.25
C ARG A 405 3.66 -26.20 15.06
N GLY A 406 2.46 -26.09 14.51
CA GLY A 406 1.36 -25.35 15.13
C GLY A 406 1.57 -23.84 15.15
N VAL A 407 2.52 -23.31 14.37
CA VAL A 407 2.74 -21.87 14.25
C VAL A 407 1.62 -21.27 13.42
N ARG A 408 0.94 -20.27 13.98
CA ARG A 408 -0.09 -19.50 13.26
C ARG A 408 0.52 -18.83 12.03
N LEU A 409 -0.16 -18.96 10.90
CA LEU A 409 0.25 -18.30 9.66
C LEU A 409 -0.25 -16.87 9.59
N THR A 410 0.57 -16.02 8.98
CA THR A 410 0.24 -14.64 8.61
C THR A 410 -0.24 -14.60 7.15
N LYS A 411 -1.14 -13.69 6.75
CA LYS A 411 -1.41 -13.45 5.31
C LYS A 411 -0.18 -12.84 4.65
N VAL A 412 0.10 -13.27 3.42
CA VAL A 412 1.33 -13.00 2.68
C VAL A 412 0.98 -12.69 1.24
N TYR A 413 1.90 -12.05 0.55
CA TYR A 413 1.62 -11.45 -0.75
C TYR A 413 2.72 -11.77 -1.76
N GLU A 414 2.33 -11.89 -3.02
CA GLU A 414 3.20 -11.91 -4.19
C GLU A 414 2.85 -10.68 -5.05
N THR A 415 3.68 -9.64 -4.97
CA THR A 415 3.43 -8.34 -5.61
C THR A 415 3.79 -8.37 -7.08
N ASN A 416 2.78 -8.48 -7.95
CA ASN A 416 2.95 -8.25 -9.37
C ASN A 416 3.16 -6.75 -9.65
N MET A 417 4.38 -6.35 -10.05
CA MET A 417 4.68 -4.97 -10.44
C MET A 417 4.29 -4.70 -11.91
N GLY A 418 3.04 -5.02 -12.26
CA GLY A 418 2.51 -5.01 -13.62
C GLY A 418 2.74 -3.68 -14.36
N GLY A 419 2.39 -2.54 -13.76
CA GLY A 419 2.58 -1.26 -14.44
C GLY A 419 4.05 -0.85 -14.63
N ARG A 420 5.00 -1.47 -13.91
CA ARG A 420 6.44 -1.32 -14.21
C ARG A 420 6.87 -2.22 -15.37
N LEU A 421 6.32 -3.43 -15.50
CA LEU A 421 6.49 -4.25 -16.69
C LEU A 421 5.96 -3.50 -17.93
N GLU A 422 4.75 -2.94 -17.86
CA GLU A 422 4.17 -2.15 -18.95
C GLU A 422 5.06 -0.96 -19.33
N ALA A 423 5.66 -0.28 -18.34
CA ALA A 423 6.63 0.78 -18.57
C ALA A 423 7.81 0.29 -19.39
N HIS A 424 8.43 -0.80 -18.94
CA HIS A 424 9.61 -1.34 -19.56
C HIS A 424 9.36 -1.82 -20.99
N LEU A 425 8.27 -2.56 -21.23
CA LEU A 425 7.90 -3.04 -22.56
C LEU A 425 7.64 -1.88 -23.52
N ARG A 426 6.99 -0.81 -23.04
CA ARG A 426 6.78 0.41 -23.81
C ARG A 426 8.10 1.08 -24.18
N GLU A 427 9.01 1.23 -23.22
CA GLU A 427 10.34 1.81 -23.47
C GLU A 427 11.15 0.97 -24.46
N ALA A 428 11.15 -0.36 -24.29
CA ALA A 428 11.85 -1.28 -25.17
C ALA A 428 11.31 -1.19 -26.61
N LYS A 429 9.97 -1.21 -26.77
CA LYS A 429 9.34 -1.10 -28.08
C LYS A 429 9.58 0.28 -28.71
N ALA A 430 9.50 1.35 -27.93
CA ALA A 430 9.78 2.68 -28.45
C ALA A 430 11.24 2.85 -28.88
N ALA A 431 12.20 2.33 -28.09
CA ALA A 431 13.61 2.36 -28.44
C ALA A 431 13.90 1.55 -29.71
N GLU A 432 13.31 0.36 -29.84
CA GLU A 432 13.39 -0.46 -31.06
C GLU A 432 12.93 0.33 -32.30
N LEU A 433 11.74 0.95 -32.23
CA LEU A 433 11.17 1.74 -33.32
C LEU A 433 12.02 2.97 -33.66
N ILE A 434 12.51 3.68 -32.64
CA ILE A 434 13.37 4.85 -32.82
C ILE A 434 14.68 4.43 -33.50
N LEU A 435 15.34 3.39 -33.01
CA LEU A 435 16.61 2.90 -33.57
C LEU A 435 16.44 2.39 -35.00
N GLU A 436 15.34 1.71 -35.30
CA GLU A 436 15.03 1.29 -36.68
C GLU A 436 14.88 2.50 -37.61
N ALA A 437 14.09 3.50 -37.21
CA ALA A 437 13.89 4.71 -37.99
C ALA A 437 15.20 5.49 -38.20
N LEU A 438 16.05 5.60 -37.18
CA LEU A 438 17.35 6.27 -37.27
C LEU A 438 18.27 5.64 -38.32
N ARG A 439 18.20 4.33 -38.55
CA ARG A 439 18.99 3.65 -39.60
C ARG A 439 18.57 4.05 -41.02
N ARG A 440 17.39 4.65 -41.20
CA ARG A 440 16.84 5.04 -42.51
C ARG A 440 16.94 6.55 -42.77
N LEU A 441 17.35 7.34 -41.79
CA LEU A 441 17.43 8.79 -41.88
C LEU A 441 18.86 9.25 -42.23
N GLU A 442 18.97 10.28 -43.07
CA GLU A 442 20.27 10.82 -43.51
C GLU A 442 21.04 11.52 -42.36
N GLN A 443 20.30 12.20 -41.46
CA GLN A 443 20.85 12.95 -40.32
C GLN A 443 20.29 12.43 -38.99
N PRO A 444 20.68 11.22 -38.57
CA PRO A 444 20.04 10.53 -37.45
C PRO A 444 20.17 11.31 -36.13
N GLU A 445 21.33 11.92 -35.86
CA GLU A 445 21.53 12.65 -34.60
C GLU A 445 20.66 13.92 -34.51
N GLN A 446 20.51 14.66 -35.62
CA GLN A 446 19.61 15.82 -35.68
C GLN A 446 18.14 15.42 -35.55
N ALA A 447 17.74 14.35 -36.26
CA ALA A 447 16.37 13.86 -36.19
C ALA A 447 16.00 13.36 -34.78
N LEU A 448 16.92 12.65 -34.11
CA LEU A 448 16.72 12.22 -32.72
C LEU A 448 16.60 13.40 -31.76
N ALA A 449 17.46 14.42 -31.91
CA ALA A 449 17.38 15.63 -31.11
C ALA A 449 16.06 16.38 -31.30
N GLU A 450 15.53 16.46 -32.53
CA GLU A 450 14.22 17.06 -32.82
C GLU A 450 13.08 16.30 -32.10
N LEU A 451 13.06 14.97 -32.21
CA LEU A 451 12.09 14.12 -31.50
C LEU A 451 12.19 14.32 -29.98
N ALA A 452 13.40 14.24 -29.44
CA ALA A 452 13.66 14.39 -28.02
C ALA A 452 13.22 15.76 -27.49
N LYS A 453 13.45 16.86 -28.22
CA LYS A 453 12.93 18.19 -27.87
C LYS A 453 11.41 18.23 -27.86
N ARG A 454 10.74 17.64 -28.86
CA ARG A 454 9.25 17.56 -28.90
C ARG A 454 8.68 16.76 -27.73
N LEU A 455 9.38 15.72 -27.28
CA LEU A 455 9.01 14.91 -26.12
C LEU A 455 9.44 15.52 -24.78
N GLY A 456 10.11 16.68 -24.80
CA GLY A 456 10.50 17.42 -23.60
C GLY A 456 11.76 16.90 -22.89
N VAL A 457 12.66 16.21 -23.59
CA VAL A 457 13.96 15.80 -23.05
C VAL A 457 14.85 17.03 -22.84
N PRO A 458 15.27 17.32 -21.59
CA PRO A 458 16.13 18.46 -21.29
C PRO A 458 17.51 18.36 -21.98
N GLY A 459 17.96 19.46 -22.58
CA GLY A 459 19.31 19.54 -23.14
C GLY A 459 19.56 18.67 -24.39
N ALA A 460 18.48 18.24 -25.07
CA ALA A 460 18.55 17.39 -26.26
C ALA A 460 19.09 18.13 -27.49
N GLU A 461 20.39 18.45 -27.50
CA GLU A 461 21.08 19.08 -28.62
C GLU A 461 21.96 18.09 -29.40
N PRO A 462 22.04 18.19 -30.74
CA PRO A 462 22.96 17.38 -31.53
C PRO A 462 24.42 17.56 -31.09
N GLY A 463 25.22 16.48 -31.12
CA GLY A 463 26.65 16.50 -30.81
C GLY A 463 27.01 16.64 -29.33
N LYS A 464 26.02 16.75 -28.43
CA LYS A 464 26.24 16.87 -26.98
C LYS A 464 25.84 15.61 -26.23
N THR A 465 26.44 15.38 -25.06
CA THR A 465 25.95 14.40 -24.08
C THR A 465 24.67 14.93 -23.42
N TRP A 466 23.67 14.08 -23.27
CA TRP A 466 22.40 14.43 -22.63
C TRP A 466 22.38 13.87 -21.21
N ARG A 467 21.95 14.67 -20.23
CA ARG A 467 21.76 14.22 -18.85
C ARG A 467 20.33 14.52 -18.43
N ALA A 468 19.53 13.47 -18.21
CA ALA A 468 18.12 13.66 -17.94
C ALA A 468 17.52 12.53 -17.08
N PRO A 469 16.41 12.79 -16.36
CA PRO A 469 15.71 11.77 -15.59
C PRO A 469 15.10 10.70 -16.52
N THR A 470 15.07 9.45 -16.03
CA THR A 470 14.49 8.31 -16.74
C THR A 470 13.03 8.03 -16.38
N GLY A 471 12.54 8.63 -15.28
CA GLY A 471 11.25 8.31 -14.68
C GLY A 471 11.27 7.08 -13.76
N TRP A 472 12.41 6.40 -13.61
CA TRP A 472 12.60 5.28 -12.68
C TRP A 472 13.17 5.68 -11.31
N GLY A 473 13.29 6.99 -11.04
CA GLY A 473 13.86 7.52 -9.80
C GLY A 473 15.35 7.90 -9.89
N TYR A 474 15.95 7.80 -11.08
CA TYR A 474 17.34 8.17 -11.34
C TYR A 474 17.50 8.85 -12.71
N SER A 475 18.62 9.56 -12.87
CA SER A 475 19.04 10.18 -14.14
C SER A 475 20.13 9.37 -14.81
N VAL A 476 20.25 9.51 -16.13
CA VAL A 476 21.33 8.90 -16.91
C VAL A 476 22.02 9.95 -17.77
N GLU A 477 23.29 9.69 -18.08
CA GLU A 477 24.07 10.41 -19.07
C GLU A 477 24.15 9.58 -20.34
N ALA A 478 23.79 10.18 -21.47
CA ALA A 478 23.69 9.54 -22.77
C ALA A 478 24.56 10.27 -23.78
N SER A 479 25.63 9.63 -24.21
CA SER A 479 26.62 10.20 -25.13
C SER A 479 26.50 9.61 -26.53
N SER A 480 26.27 8.30 -26.63
CA SER A 480 26.08 7.63 -27.92
C SER A 480 24.68 7.87 -28.49
N LEU A 481 24.52 7.71 -29.80
CA LEU A 481 23.22 7.81 -30.47
C LEU A 481 22.21 6.80 -29.89
N GLU A 482 22.69 5.60 -29.56
CA GLU A 482 21.87 4.54 -28.98
C GLU A 482 21.43 4.87 -27.55
N GLU A 483 22.35 5.33 -26.69
CA GLU A 483 21.99 5.76 -25.33
C GLU A 483 20.97 6.91 -25.35
N LYS A 484 21.12 7.86 -26.29
CA LYS A 484 20.18 8.97 -26.49
C LYS A 484 18.81 8.48 -26.93
N ALA A 485 18.75 7.45 -27.78
CA ALA A 485 17.49 6.83 -28.19
C ALA A 485 16.80 6.14 -27.01
N TYR A 486 17.53 5.36 -26.20
CA TYR A 486 16.96 4.75 -24.98
C TYR A 486 16.50 5.78 -23.96
N LEU A 487 17.24 6.88 -23.76
CA LEU A 487 16.82 7.98 -22.89
C LEU A 487 15.54 8.64 -23.40
N THR A 488 15.45 8.91 -24.70
CA THR A 488 14.26 9.48 -25.36
C THR A 488 13.07 8.55 -25.22
N ALA A 489 13.29 7.24 -25.31
CA ALA A 489 12.28 6.21 -25.15
C ALA A 489 11.80 6.00 -23.71
N SER A 490 12.51 6.54 -22.70
CA SER A 490 12.20 6.31 -21.29
C SER A 490 10.82 6.83 -20.89
N GLN A 491 10.24 6.23 -19.85
CA GLN A 491 8.88 6.55 -19.36
C GLN A 491 8.72 8.00 -18.88
N ALA A 492 9.83 8.70 -18.63
CA ALA A 492 9.80 10.14 -18.37
C ALA A 492 9.21 10.92 -19.56
N TYR A 493 9.44 10.46 -20.80
CA TYR A 493 9.12 11.19 -22.03
C TYR A 493 8.11 10.46 -22.90
N ILE A 494 8.19 9.12 -23.01
CA ILE A 494 7.19 8.29 -23.71
C ILE A 494 6.27 7.63 -22.68
N ARG A 495 5.15 8.31 -22.40
CA ARG A 495 4.09 7.79 -21.52
C ARG A 495 3.14 6.82 -22.21
N THR A 496 3.03 6.93 -23.54
CA THR A 496 2.22 6.10 -24.43
C THR A 496 2.94 5.96 -25.77
N LEU A 497 2.86 4.80 -26.43
CA LEU A 497 3.36 4.65 -27.80
C LEU A 497 2.53 5.46 -28.79
N ALA A 498 1.26 5.72 -28.51
CA ALA A 498 0.36 6.51 -29.36
C ALA A 498 0.63 8.02 -29.24
N SER A 499 1.89 8.42 -29.39
CA SER A 499 2.34 9.81 -29.39
C SER A 499 2.47 10.34 -30.81
N GLU A 500 1.85 11.49 -31.09
CA GLU A 500 1.96 12.17 -32.39
C GLU A 500 3.42 12.45 -32.77
N ALA A 501 4.24 12.86 -31.79
CA ALA A 501 5.65 13.15 -32.04
C ALA A 501 6.44 11.90 -32.49
N LEU A 502 6.15 10.74 -31.91
CA LEU A 502 6.75 9.48 -32.31
C LEU A 502 6.23 9.05 -33.68
N ALA A 503 4.93 9.18 -33.94
CA ALA A 503 4.33 8.80 -35.21
C ALA A 503 4.88 9.62 -36.39
N ASP A 504 4.99 10.94 -36.23
CA ASP A 504 5.61 11.81 -37.22
C ASP A 504 7.06 11.40 -37.51
N PHE A 505 7.81 11.06 -36.46
CA PHE A 505 9.20 10.63 -36.60
C PHE A 505 9.34 9.33 -37.40
N LEU A 506 8.49 8.34 -37.11
CA LEU A 506 8.44 7.07 -37.84
C LEU A 506 7.97 7.25 -39.29
N LEU A 507 7.02 8.16 -39.53
CA LEU A 507 6.54 8.50 -40.86
C LEU A 507 7.62 9.18 -41.70
N LYS A 508 8.37 10.14 -41.12
CA LYS A 508 9.53 10.77 -41.77
C LYS A 508 10.58 9.74 -42.21
N ALA A 509 10.76 8.66 -41.44
CA ALA A 509 11.66 7.56 -41.77
C ALA A 509 11.08 6.50 -42.73
N GLY A 510 9.79 6.61 -43.11
CA GLY A 510 9.10 5.64 -43.97
C GLY A 510 8.97 4.25 -43.33
N THR A 511 8.72 4.20 -42.02
CA THR A 511 8.60 2.95 -41.24
C THR A 511 7.17 2.74 -40.74
N HIS A 512 6.69 1.49 -40.78
CA HIS A 512 5.42 1.04 -40.17
C HIS A 512 4.14 1.75 -40.63
N GLY A 513 4.16 2.43 -41.78
CA GLY A 513 3.01 3.04 -42.43
C GLY A 513 3.42 4.04 -43.51
N LYS A 514 2.50 4.36 -44.43
CA LYS A 514 2.67 5.40 -45.47
C LYS A 514 1.98 6.72 -45.11
N THR A 515 1.03 6.66 -44.18
CA THR A 515 0.27 7.81 -43.69
C THR A 515 0.39 7.90 -42.17
N LEU A 516 0.11 9.09 -41.61
CA LEU A 516 0.14 9.28 -40.17
C LEU A 516 -0.90 8.38 -39.48
N GLU A 517 -2.07 8.19 -40.10
CA GLU A 517 -3.13 7.31 -39.61
C GLU A 517 -2.68 5.85 -39.51
N GLU A 518 -1.98 5.32 -40.51
CA GLU A 518 -1.45 3.95 -40.51
C GLU A 518 -0.42 3.75 -39.39
N VAL A 519 0.52 4.68 -39.24
CA VAL A 519 1.55 4.63 -38.18
C VAL A 519 0.90 4.75 -36.80
N MET A 520 -0.07 5.66 -36.62
CA MET A 520 -0.80 5.81 -35.36
C MET A 520 -1.62 4.57 -35.02
N ALA A 521 -2.25 3.92 -35.99
CA ALA A 521 -2.97 2.67 -35.76
C ALA A 521 -2.04 1.54 -35.30
N TYR A 522 -0.85 1.43 -35.92
CA TYR A 522 0.19 0.49 -35.50
C TYR A 522 0.63 0.74 -34.05
N LEU A 523 0.93 2.00 -33.70
CA LEU A 523 1.35 2.37 -32.34
C LEU A 523 0.25 2.12 -31.30
N LYS A 524 -1.01 2.42 -31.63
CA LYS A 524 -2.17 2.16 -30.76
C LYS A 524 -2.35 0.67 -30.48
N ARG A 525 -2.24 -0.19 -31.50
CA ARG A 525 -2.32 -1.65 -31.32
C ARG A 525 -1.32 -2.15 -30.29
N TYR A 526 -0.06 -1.71 -30.38
CA TYR A 526 0.96 -2.08 -29.41
C TYR A 526 0.71 -1.47 -28.03
N GLU A 527 0.27 -0.21 -27.94
CA GLU A 527 -0.05 0.42 -26.66
C GLU A 527 -1.19 -0.32 -25.94
N GLU A 528 -2.28 -0.62 -26.64
CA GLU A 528 -3.43 -1.36 -26.11
C GLU A 528 -2.99 -2.73 -25.59
N ALA A 529 -2.18 -3.45 -26.37
CA ALA A 529 -1.66 -4.75 -25.96
C ALA A 529 -0.72 -4.63 -24.74
N ILE A 530 0.28 -3.74 -24.78
CA ILE A 530 1.23 -3.51 -23.68
C ILE A 530 0.50 -3.09 -22.41
N SER A 531 -0.57 -2.31 -22.51
CA SER A 531 -1.37 -1.89 -21.37
C SER A 531 -2.05 -3.04 -20.63
N LEU A 532 -2.13 -4.25 -21.20
CA LEU A 532 -2.67 -5.43 -20.53
C LEU A 532 -1.59 -6.37 -19.99
N ALA A 533 -0.31 -6.11 -20.27
CA ALA A 533 0.78 -7.03 -19.94
C ALA A 533 0.84 -7.40 -18.45
N GLY A 534 0.78 -6.40 -17.56
CA GLY A 534 0.79 -6.64 -16.12
C GLY A 534 -0.45 -7.41 -15.64
N THR A 535 -1.62 -7.03 -16.16
CA THR A 535 -2.90 -7.71 -15.88
C THR A 535 -2.83 -9.18 -16.30
N LEU A 536 -2.32 -9.49 -17.48
CA LEU A 536 -2.20 -10.86 -17.99
C LEU A 536 -1.29 -11.73 -17.11
N VAL A 537 -0.16 -11.19 -16.62
CA VAL A 537 0.72 -11.89 -15.68
C VAL A 537 -0.05 -12.21 -14.38
N ALA A 538 -0.69 -11.22 -13.77
CA ALA A 538 -1.47 -11.41 -12.55
C ALA A 538 -2.62 -12.43 -12.74
N GLN A 539 -3.34 -12.37 -13.87
CA GLN A 539 -4.40 -13.32 -14.22
C GLN A 539 -3.85 -14.75 -14.34
N ARG A 540 -2.71 -14.93 -15.01
CA ARG A 540 -2.10 -16.25 -15.19
C ARG A 540 -1.59 -16.83 -13.87
N VAL A 541 -0.88 -16.04 -13.06
CA VAL A 541 -0.39 -16.47 -11.74
C VAL A 541 -1.56 -16.82 -10.82
N TRP A 542 -2.57 -15.96 -10.75
CA TRP A 542 -3.76 -16.24 -9.96
C TRP A 542 -4.47 -17.51 -10.43
N TRP A 543 -4.60 -17.71 -11.75
CA TRP A 543 -5.23 -18.90 -12.30
C TRP A 543 -4.44 -20.18 -11.99
N ILE A 544 -3.11 -20.16 -12.01
CA ILE A 544 -2.25 -21.32 -11.70
C ILE A 544 -2.52 -21.85 -10.29
N PHE A 545 -2.68 -20.97 -9.30
CA PHE A 545 -2.80 -21.39 -7.89
C PHE A 545 -4.23 -21.37 -7.36
N PHE A 546 -5.04 -20.44 -7.82
CA PHE A 546 -6.25 -20.01 -7.13
C PHE A 546 -7.50 -20.03 -8.01
N SER A 547 -7.47 -20.59 -9.23
CA SER A 547 -8.71 -20.87 -9.96
C SER A 547 -9.53 -21.99 -9.30
N ASP A 548 -10.84 -22.07 -9.59
CA ASP A 548 -11.72 -23.08 -8.97
C ASP A 548 -11.27 -24.50 -9.31
N GLU A 549 -10.72 -24.66 -10.52
CA GLU A 549 -10.22 -25.92 -11.05
C GLU A 549 -8.82 -26.30 -10.53
N ASN A 550 -7.97 -25.33 -10.18
CA ASN A 550 -6.60 -25.59 -9.76
C ASN A 550 -6.42 -25.60 -8.24
N TYR A 551 -7.24 -24.87 -7.49
CA TYR A 551 -7.14 -24.81 -6.02
C TYR A 551 -7.22 -26.20 -5.36
N PRO A 552 -8.19 -27.09 -5.69
CA PRO A 552 -8.25 -28.43 -5.08
C PRO A 552 -7.07 -29.34 -5.45
N LYS A 553 -6.44 -29.11 -6.61
CA LYS A 553 -5.26 -29.86 -7.06
C LYS A 553 -4.05 -29.50 -6.22
N TRP A 554 -3.87 -28.21 -5.93
CA TRP A 554 -2.85 -27.76 -4.99
C TRP A 554 -3.08 -28.35 -3.60
N ILE A 555 -4.30 -28.32 -3.06
CA ILE A 555 -4.62 -28.96 -1.77
C ILE A 555 -4.19 -30.45 -1.77
N SER A 556 -4.56 -31.19 -2.81
CA SER A 556 -4.22 -32.61 -2.95
C SER A 556 -2.70 -32.84 -3.04
N TYR A 557 -2.01 -32.01 -3.82
CA TYR A 557 -0.56 -32.02 -3.93
C TYR A 557 0.12 -31.74 -2.59
N LEU A 558 -0.36 -30.76 -1.83
CA LEU A 558 0.21 -30.40 -0.53
C LEU A 558 0.05 -31.50 0.51
N VAL A 559 -1.15 -32.09 0.59
CA VAL A 559 -1.42 -33.22 1.48
C VAL A 559 -0.49 -34.39 1.16
N LYS A 560 -0.36 -34.74 -0.13
CA LYS A 560 0.48 -35.86 -0.59
C LYS A 560 1.97 -35.62 -0.35
N ASN A 561 2.50 -34.48 -0.78
CA ASN A 561 3.95 -34.25 -0.82
C ASN A 561 4.52 -33.72 0.49
N TYR A 562 3.71 -33.04 1.30
CA TYR A 562 4.17 -32.50 2.57
C TYR A 562 3.61 -33.20 3.79
N SER A 563 2.77 -34.23 3.65
CA SER A 563 2.23 -34.98 4.81
C SER A 563 1.53 -34.07 5.83
N ILE A 564 0.75 -33.10 5.34
CA ILE A 564 -0.14 -32.25 6.14
C ILE A 564 -1.59 -32.64 5.91
N ASN A 565 -2.49 -32.31 6.83
CA ASN A 565 -3.91 -32.60 6.64
C ASN A 565 -4.59 -31.56 5.71
N PRO A 566 -5.80 -31.84 5.19
CA PRO A 566 -6.49 -30.92 4.27
C PRO A 566 -6.72 -29.52 4.83
N THR A 567 -7.05 -29.41 6.13
CA THR A 567 -7.25 -28.10 6.79
C THR A 567 -5.96 -27.29 6.85
N GLN A 568 -4.82 -27.93 7.13
CA GLN A 568 -3.51 -27.28 7.09
C GLN A 568 -3.14 -26.85 5.66
N ALA A 569 -3.40 -27.70 4.66
CA ALA A 569 -3.17 -27.35 3.25
C ALA A 569 -4.00 -26.13 2.82
N GLU A 570 -5.26 -26.06 3.26
CA GLU A 570 -6.12 -24.90 3.01
C GLU A 570 -5.59 -23.65 3.71
N GLN A 571 -5.16 -23.74 4.96
CA GLN A 571 -4.53 -22.63 5.69
C GLN A 571 -3.26 -22.10 4.98
N VAL A 572 -2.43 -23.00 4.44
CA VAL A 572 -1.23 -22.65 3.67
C VAL A 572 -1.61 -21.80 2.46
N LEU A 573 -2.53 -22.27 1.61
CA LEU A 573 -2.90 -21.59 0.36
C LEU A 573 -3.77 -20.36 0.56
N ARG A 574 -4.77 -20.40 1.45
CA ARG A 574 -5.73 -19.30 1.69
C ARG A 574 -5.04 -18.00 2.13
N GLY A 575 -3.89 -18.13 2.78
CA GLY A 575 -3.12 -16.99 3.26
C GLY A 575 -2.20 -16.35 2.21
N ILE A 576 -2.13 -16.83 0.97
CA ILE A 576 -1.26 -16.25 -0.08
C ILE A 576 -2.11 -15.45 -1.07
N ASP A 577 -1.87 -14.15 -1.19
CA ASP A 577 -2.56 -13.30 -2.17
C ASP A 577 -1.62 -12.86 -3.30
N VAL A 578 -2.12 -12.87 -4.54
CA VAL A 578 -1.51 -12.08 -5.61
C VAL A 578 -1.84 -10.60 -5.35
N LEU A 579 -0.85 -9.73 -5.55
CA LEU A 579 -0.97 -8.30 -5.25
C LEU A 579 -0.56 -7.45 -6.46
N PRO A 580 -1.51 -7.14 -7.38
CA PRO A 580 -1.25 -6.24 -8.50
C PRO A 580 -0.93 -4.82 -8.01
N ALA A 581 0.18 -4.28 -8.48
CA ALA A 581 0.75 -3.01 -8.03
C ALA A 581 1.27 -2.14 -9.18
N SER A 582 1.73 -0.93 -8.83
CA SER A 582 2.27 0.06 -9.78
C SER A 582 1.30 0.44 -10.91
N LYS A 583 0.00 0.41 -10.63
CA LYS A 583 -1.07 0.62 -11.60
C LYS A 583 -1.06 2.02 -12.19
N ARG A 584 -1.56 2.14 -13.42
CA ARG A 584 -1.51 3.37 -14.21
C ARG A 584 -2.90 3.87 -14.62
N LYS A 585 -3.88 2.97 -14.71
CA LYS A 585 -5.23 3.26 -15.18
C LYS A 585 -6.25 2.47 -14.36
N PRO A 586 -7.45 3.01 -14.09
CA PRO A 586 -8.41 2.35 -13.21
C PRO A 586 -8.79 0.92 -13.64
N SER A 587 -8.77 0.62 -14.93
CA SER A 587 -9.02 -0.73 -15.43
C SER A 587 -8.04 -1.78 -14.90
N ASP A 588 -6.81 -1.39 -14.49
CA ASP A 588 -5.86 -2.29 -13.84
C ASP A 588 -6.42 -2.83 -12.50
N THR A 589 -7.21 -2.03 -11.79
CA THR A 589 -7.94 -2.46 -10.58
C THR A 589 -9.16 -3.27 -10.96
N TYR A 590 -9.98 -2.75 -11.88
CA TYR A 590 -11.25 -3.39 -12.22
C TYR A 590 -11.11 -4.73 -12.93
N LEU A 591 -10.02 -4.99 -13.66
CA LEU A 591 -9.76 -6.26 -14.37
C LEU A 591 -9.05 -7.31 -13.51
N THR A 592 -8.68 -6.96 -12.28
CA THR A 592 -7.98 -7.86 -11.35
C THR A 592 -8.78 -8.08 -10.06
N LEU A 593 -10.09 -7.83 -10.08
CA LEU A 593 -10.95 -8.12 -8.94
C LEU A 593 -11.17 -9.63 -8.84
N ALA A 594 -10.95 -10.15 -7.63
CA ALA A 594 -11.17 -11.54 -7.29
C ALA A 594 -11.51 -11.65 -5.80
N ARG A 595 -12.53 -12.46 -5.48
CA ARG A 595 -12.99 -12.61 -4.08
C ARG A 595 -11.97 -13.35 -3.19
N ARG A 596 -11.12 -14.19 -3.80
CA ARG A 596 -10.11 -14.99 -3.10
C ARG A 596 -8.70 -14.73 -3.63
N ASN A 597 -7.73 -14.89 -2.72
CA ASN A 597 -6.30 -14.86 -3.01
C ASN A 597 -5.83 -13.66 -3.86
N MET A 598 -6.42 -12.48 -3.62
CA MET A 598 -6.14 -11.26 -4.35
C MET A 598 -6.28 -10.05 -3.42
N THR A 599 -5.26 -9.19 -3.41
CA THR A 599 -5.28 -7.89 -2.74
C THR A 599 -4.77 -6.83 -3.69
N ASN A 600 -5.60 -5.87 -4.07
CA ASN A 600 -5.19 -4.78 -4.95
C ASN A 600 -4.52 -3.67 -4.14
N THR A 601 -3.24 -3.34 -4.40
CA THR A 601 -2.59 -2.17 -3.77
C THR A 601 -2.69 -0.93 -4.65
N GLU A 602 -2.96 0.22 -4.04
CA GLU A 602 -3.32 1.45 -4.76
C GLU A 602 -2.57 2.68 -4.26
N PHE A 603 -2.00 3.46 -5.19
CA PHE A 603 -1.50 4.80 -4.88
C PHE A 603 -2.66 5.78 -4.64
N PRO A 604 -2.48 6.83 -3.81
CA PRO A 604 -3.57 7.74 -3.44
C PRO A 604 -4.27 8.46 -4.60
N ASN A 605 -3.54 8.78 -5.67
CA ASN A 605 -4.10 9.36 -6.89
C ASN A 605 -4.86 8.33 -7.74
N HIS A 606 -4.35 7.10 -7.81
CA HIS A 606 -5.02 6.02 -8.52
C HIS A 606 -6.34 5.64 -7.84
N GLN A 607 -6.37 5.66 -6.51
CA GLN A 607 -7.62 5.52 -5.73
C GLN A 607 -8.67 6.53 -6.17
N LEU A 608 -8.27 7.79 -6.36
CA LEU A 608 -9.19 8.84 -6.84
C LEU A 608 -9.67 8.54 -8.27
N ASN A 609 -8.77 8.15 -9.18
CA ASN A 609 -9.14 7.83 -10.56
C ASN A 609 -10.12 6.66 -10.64
N VAL A 610 -9.92 5.61 -9.82
CA VAL A 610 -10.86 4.47 -9.71
C VAL A 610 -12.23 4.94 -9.21
N HIS A 611 -12.26 5.77 -8.17
CA HIS A 611 -13.51 6.28 -7.63
C HIS A 611 -14.25 7.21 -8.62
N LEU A 612 -13.53 8.10 -9.30
CA LEU A 612 -14.13 8.99 -10.30
C LEU A 612 -14.66 8.20 -11.50
N GLU A 613 -13.92 7.19 -11.98
CA GLU A 613 -14.42 6.33 -13.05
C GLU A 613 -15.71 5.59 -12.65
N TYR A 614 -15.81 5.12 -11.40
CA TYR A 614 -17.05 4.56 -10.86
C TYR A 614 -18.19 5.60 -10.84
N ALA A 615 -17.93 6.79 -10.29
CA ALA A 615 -18.94 7.81 -10.05
C ALA A 615 -19.43 8.46 -11.35
N GLU A 616 -18.53 8.74 -12.30
CA GLU A 616 -18.83 9.46 -13.55
C GLU A 616 -19.40 8.54 -14.62
N LYS A 617 -18.88 7.31 -14.76
CA LYS A 617 -19.38 6.35 -15.75
C LYS A 617 -20.56 5.52 -15.26
N GLY A 618 -20.97 5.68 -13.99
CA GLY A 618 -22.07 4.92 -13.41
C GLY A 618 -21.85 3.41 -13.45
N LEU A 619 -20.60 2.97 -13.21
CA LEU A 619 -20.23 1.56 -13.33
C LEU A 619 -21.02 0.70 -12.35
N ARG A 620 -21.48 -0.47 -12.83
CA ARG A 620 -22.00 -1.54 -11.98
C ARG A 620 -20.83 -2.39 -11.51
N LEU A 621 -20.49 -2.31 -10.24
CA LEU A 621 -19.32 -2.98 -9.67
C LEU A 621 -19.44 -4.52 -9.77
N GLU A 622 -20.66 -5.04 -9.71
CA GLU A 622 -20.98 -6.46 -9.83
C GLU A 622 -20.62 -7.03 -11.20
N ASP A 623 -20.61 -6.21 -12.26
CA ASP A 623 -20.20 -6.67 -13.58
C ASP A 623 -18.72 -7.07 -13.58
N TYR A 624 -17.92 -6.54 -12.66
CA TYR A 624 -16.51 -6.84 -12.45
C TYR A 624 -16.25 -7.93 -11.39
N ASP A 625 -17.27 -8.59 -10.87
CA ASP A 625 -17.06 -9.75 -9.99
C ASP A 625 -16.27 -10.84 -10.75
N TRP A 626 -15.23 -11.38 -10.12
CA TRP A 626 -14.27 -12.31 -10.73
C TRP A 626 -13.65 -11.82 -12.05
N SER A 627 -13.49 -10.52 -12.26
CA SER A 627 -12.90 -9.99 -13.48
C SER A 627 -11.48 -10.50 -13.78
N ILE A 628 -10.76 -11.01 -12.78
CA ILE A 628 -9.49 -11.73 -12.95
C ILE A 628 -9.59 -12.90 -13.95
N THR A 629 -10.76 -13.49 -14.17
CA THR A 629 -10.95 -14.60 -15.12
C THR A 629 -11.38 -14.15 -16.51
N ARG A 630 -11.54 -12.84 -16.74
CA ARG A 630 -11.96 -12.31 -18.05
C ARG A 630 -10.90 -12.61 -19.09
N LYS A 631 -11.36 -13.21 -20.21
CA LYS A 631 -10.55 -13.43 -21.40
C LYS A 631 -10.45 -12.16 -22.21
N HIS A 632 -9.27 -11.91 -22.77
CA HIS A 632 -8.99 -10.80 -23.67
C HIS A 632 -8.94 -11.32 -25.13
N SER A 633 -8.94 -10.40 -26.09
CA SER A 633 -8.77 -10.78 -27.52
C SER A 633 -7.47 -11.57 -27.71
N PRO A 634 -7.47 -12.69 -28.45
CA PRO A 634 -6.24 -13.43 -28.78
C PRO A 634 -5.15 -12.55 -29.40
N GLU A 635 -5.56 -11.56 -30.21
CA GLU A 635 -4.67 -10.60 -30.87
C GLU A 635 -3.79 -9.81 -29.87
N VAL A 636 -4.28 -9.56 -28.65
CA VAL A 636 -3.52 -8.91 -27.58
C VAL A 636 -2.31 -9.77 -27.21
N LEU A 637 -2.55 -11.06 -26.95
CA LEU A 637 -1.49 -11.97 -26.54
C LEU A 637 -0.54 -12.26 -27.71
N GLU A 638 -1.06 -12.46 -28.92
CA GLU A 638 -0.24 -12.63 -30.13
C GLU A 638 0.68 -11.44 -30.36
N THR A 639 0.17 -10.21 -30.21
CA THR A 639 0.97 -8.97 -30.34
C THR A 639 2.02 -8.87 -29.23
N LEU A 640 1.68 -9.22 -27.99
CA LEU A 640 2.65 -9.16 -26.90
C LEU A 640 3.75 -10.21 -27.01
N LEU A 641 3.44 -11.42 -27.48
CA LEU A 641 4.41 -12.50 -27.65
C LEU A 641 5.46 -12.20 -28.72
N THR A 642 5.24 -11.22 -29.61
CA THR A 642 6.30 -10.74 -30.51
C THR A 642 7.36 -9.91 -29.79
N ILE A 643 7.10 -9.44 -28.56
CA ILE A 643 8.07 -8.71 -27.74
C ILE A 643 8.81 -9.73 -26.87
N GLU A 644 10.11 -9.90 -27.10
CA GLU A 644 10.93 -10.91 -26.43
C GLU A 644 10.84 -10.81 -24.90
N ASP A 645 10.91 -9.60 -24.35
CA ASP A 645 10.84 -9.36 -22.90
C ASP A 645 9.47 -9.71 -22.32
N PHE A 646 8.37 -9.56 -23.08
CA PHE A 646 7.07 -10.02 -22.63
C PHE A 646 6.98 -11.55 -22.65
N ARG A 647 7.51 -12.19 -23.70
CA ARG A 647 7.57 -13.66 -23.75
C ARG A 647 8.30 -14.22 -22.53
N LYS A 648 9.46 -13.66 -22.19
CA LYS A 648 10.21 -13.99 -20.95
C LYS A 648 9.40 -13.73 -19.68
N ALA A 649 8.59 -12.66 -19.67
CA ALA A 649 7.74 -12.33 -18.54
C ALA A 649 6.53 -13.27 -18.37
N TYR A 650 6.02 -13.82 -19.46
CA TYR A 650 4.74 -14.53 -19.46
C TYR A 650 4.88 -16.05 -19.45
N GLU A 651 5.96 -16.59 -20.03
CA GLU A 651 6.21 -18.03 -20.10
C GLU A 651 6.81 -18.61 -18.81
N LEU A 652 6.71 -19.93 -18.65
CA LEU A 652 7.28 -20.68 -17.52
C LEU A 652 8.75 -21.05 -17.81
N THR A 653 9.45 -21.58 -16.81
CA THR A 653 10.67 -22.36 -17.05
C THR A 653 10.31 -23.84 -17.26
N PRO A 654 11.19 -24.66 -17.88
CA PRO A 654 10.97 -26.10 -18.00
C PRO A 654 10.76 -26.79 -16.64
N GLU A 655 11.48 -26.35 -15.61
CA GLU A 655 11.40 -26.91 -14.26
C GLU A 655 10.03 -26.62 -13.63
N LEU A 656 9.55 -25.37 -13.74
CA LEU A 656 8.24 -24.99 -13.24
C LEU A 656 7.12 -25.70 -14.00
N ALA A 657 7.25 -25.81 -15.33
CA ALA A 657 6.29 -26.57 -16.14
C ALA A 657 6.20 -28.03 -15.67
N LYS A 658 7.32 -28.67 -15.32
CA LYS A 658 7.31 -30.02 -14.74
C LYS A 658 6.55 -30.06 -13.41
N THR A 659 6.85 -29.15 -12.49
CA THR A 659 6.15 -29.07 -11.19
C THR A 659 4.65 -28.88 -11.36
N LEU A 660 4.22 -27.98 -12.25
CA LEU A 660 2.78 -27.75 -12.50
C LEU A 660 2.08 -28.98 -13.09
N LYS A 661 2.77 -29.77 -13.94
CA LYS A 661 2.24 -31.05 -14.43
C LYS A 661 2.12 -32.09 -13.32
N GLU A 662 3.07 -32.13 -12.39
CA GLU A 662 3.01 -33.01 -11.22
C GLU A 662 1.85 -32.66 -10.27
N VAL A 663 1.50 -31.37 -10.17
CA VAL A 663 0.29 -30.91 -9.48
C VAL A 663 -0.99 -31.29 -10.25
N GLY A 664 -0.91 -31.48 -11.56
CA GLY A 664 -2.03 -31.80 -12.45
C GLY A 664 -2.69 -30.56 -13.07
N ILE A 665 -1.97 -29.45 -13.19
CA ILE A 665 -2.44 -28.25 -13.89
C ILE A 665 -2.55 -28.55 -15.40
N TYR A 666 -3.69 -28.22 -16.02
CA TYR A 666 -3.92 -28.46 -17.45
C TYR A 666 -3.36 -27.32 -18.32
N GLY A 667 -3.05 -27.60 -19.58
CA GLY A 667 -2.60 -26.57 -20.55
C GLY A 667 -1.22 -26.00 -20.27
N VAL A 668 -0.40 -26.66 -19.44
CA VAL A 668 0.97 -26.21 -19.12
C VAL A 668 1.84 -26.13 -20.39
N GLU A 669 1.61 -27.00 -21.36
CA GLU A 669 2.26 -27.00 -22.67
C GLU A 669 1.99 -25.71 -23.46
N GLU A 670 0.80 -25.12 -23.30
CA GLU A 670 0.38 -23.89 -24.00
C GLU A 670 0.95 -22.62 -23.34
N MET A 671 1.54 -22.74 -22.14
CA MET A 671 2.07 -21.60 -21.40
C MET A 671 3.48 -21.19 -21.85
N GLY A 672 4.15 -22.01 -22.67
CA GLY A 672 5.53 -21.79 -23.12
C GLY A 672 6.57 -22.04 -22.01
N THR A 673 7.83 -22.23 -22.42
CA THR A 673 8.95 -22.58 -21.52
C THR A 673 10.17 -21.65 -21.64
N GLY A 674 10.01 -20.48 -22.27
CA GLY A 674 11.02 -19.44 -22.44
C GLY A 674 11.04 -18.38 -21.33
N GLY A 675 10.46 -18.68 -20.16
CA GLY A 675 10.47 -17.82 -18.99
C GLY A 675 11.84 -17.73 -18.32
N LEU A 676 12.00 -16.76 -17.42
CA LEU A 676 13.27 -16.47 -16.73
C LEU A 676 13.57 -17.45 -15.61
N LYS A 677 14.77 -18.01 -15.62
CA LYS A 677 15.32 -18.78 -14.50
C LYS A 677 15.78 -17.87 -13.36
N PRO A 678 15.85 -18.37 -12.12
CA PRO A 678 16.29 -17.57 -10.97
C PRO A 678 17.62 -16.83 -11.15
N ASN A 679 18.62 -17.45 -11.76
CA ASN A 679 19.91 -16.83 -12.09
C ASN A 679 19.84 -15.74 -13.18
N GLU A 680 18.74 -15.64 -13.93
CA GLU A 680 18.51 -14.62 -14.97
C GLU A 680 17.73 -13.41 -14.46
N TRP A 681 17.14 -13.47 -13.26
CA TRP A 681 16.34 -12.37 -12.71
C TRP A 681 17.11 -11.06 -12.58
N ALA A 682 18.42 -11.16 -12.31
CA ALA A 682 19.28 -10.01 -12.09
C ALA A 682 19.44 -9.11 -13.32
N SER A 683 19.32 -9.66 -14.53
CA SER A 683 19.53 -8.94 -15.79
C SER A 683 18.24 -8.47 -16.45
N PHE A 684 17.06 -8.89 -15.97
CA PHE A 684 15.79 -8.51 -16.57
C PHE A 684 15.53 -7.00 -16.47
N GLY A 685 15.16 -6.37 -17.58
CA GLY A 685 15.12 -4.90 -17.70
C GLY A 685 14.22 -4.22 -16.66
N SER A 686 13.02 -4.75 -16.42
CA SER A 686 12.11 -4.22 -15.38
C SER A 686 12.72 -4.27 -13.98
N ARG A 687 13.41 -5.37 -13.66
CA ARG A 687 14.09 -5.58 -12.37
C ARG A 687 15.26 -4.63 -12.22
N THR A 688 16.15 -4.56 -13.21
CA THR A 688 17.34 -3.70 -13.19
C THR A 688 16.97 -2.24 -12.94
N LYS A 689 16.02 -1.69 -13.71
CA LYS A 689 15.57 -0.30 -13.57
C LYS A 689 14.91 -0.06 -12.21
N THR A 690 14.09 -0.99 -11.75
CA THR A 690 13.40 -0.87 -10.45
C THR A 690 14.34 -0.92 -9.26
N MET A 691 15.24 -1.91 -9.23
CA MET A 691 16.22 -2.05 -8.15
C MET A 691 17.15 -0.85 -8.06
N LYS A 692 17.60 -0.32 -9.21
CA LYS A 692 18.42 0.89 -9.22
C LYS A 692 17.69 2.08 -8.59
N GLY A 693 16.44 2.33 -9.00
CA GLY A 693 15.62 3.40 -8.43
C GLY A 693 15.37 3.25 -6.92
N PHE A 694 15.07 2.03 -6.47
CA PHE A 694 14.85 1.77 -5.04
C PHE A 694 16.13 1.93 -4.21
N THR A 695 17.27 1.47 -4.74
CA THR A 695 18.58 1.58 -4.07
C THR A 695 19.01 3.04 -3.94
N GLU A 696 18.91 3.83 -5.02
CA GLU A 696 19.26 5.26 -4.98
C GLU A 696 18.37 6.03 -3.99
N ALA A 697 17.06 5.75 -3.97
CA ALA A 697 16.15 6.38 -3.04
C ALA A 697 16.40 5.98 -1.58
N TYR A 698 16.69 4.70 -1.31
CA TYR A 698 17.05 4.23 0.01
C TYR A 698 18.33 4.93 0.52
N ASN A 699 19.37 5.00 -0.32
CA ASN A 699 20.61 5.66 0.04
C ASN A 699 20.41 7.15 0.31
N ALA A 700 19.63 7.85 -0.53
CA ALA A 700 19.29 9.25 -0.29
C ALA A 700 18.53 9.47 1.03
N PHE A 701 17.58 8.59 1.35
CA PHE A 701 16.84 8.65 2.62
C PHE A 701 17.76 8.37 3.83
N ARG A 702 18.67 7.41 3.71
CA ARG A 702 19.67 7.11 4.74
C ARG A 702 20.58 8.31 5.01
N GLU A 703 21.08 8.98 3.98
CA GLU A 703 21.89 10.19 4.14
C GLU A 703 21.13 11.31 4.85
N GLU A 704 19.84 11.48 4.55
CA GLU A 704 19.00 12.45 5.26
C GLU A 704 18.80 12.06 6.73
N CYS A 705 18.63 10.77 7.04
CA CYS A 705 18.57 10.27 8.41
C CYS A 705 19.87 10.53 9.18
N ILE A 706 21.04 10.30 8.55
CA ILE A 706 22.36 10.63 9.12
C ILE A 706 22.45 12.13 9.40
N ARG A 707 22.06 12.97 8.44
CA ARG A 707 22.05 14.43 8.60
C ARG A 707 21.20 14.85 9.79
N LYS A 708 20.01 14.26 9.94
CA LYS A 708 19.10 14.52 11.07
C LYS A 708 19.62 14.01 12.41
N ALA A 709 20.29 12.86 12.42
CA ALA A 709 20.95 12.33 13.61
C ALA A 709 22.15 13.20 14.04
N ARG A 710 22.86 13.84 13.11
CA ARG A 710 23.93 14.80 13.46
C ARG A 710 23.41 16.12 14.02
N GLU A 711 22.13 16.47 13.82
CA GLU A 711 21.52 17.68 14.43
C GLU A 711 21.29 17.53 15.95
N ILE A 712 21.40 16.32 16.52
CA ILE A 712 21.22 16.06 17.96
C ILE A 712 22.54 15.81 18.72
N LEU A 713 23.66 15.72 17.99
CA LEU A 713 25.02 15.75 18.52
C LEU A 713 25.43 17.21 18.76
#